data_AF-A0AAT9L056-F1
#
_entry.id   AF-A0AAT9L056-F1
#
_cell.length_a   1.000
_cell.length_b   1.000
_cell.length_c   1.000
_cell.angle_alpha   90.00
_cell.angle_beta   90.00
_cell.angle_gamma   90.00
#
_symmetry.space_group_name_H-M   'P 1'
#
loop_
_entity.id
_entity.type
_entity.pdbx_description
1 polymer ?
#
loop_
_entity_poly.entity_id
_entity_poly.type
_entity_poly.pdbx_seq_one_letter_code
_entity_poly.pdbx_strand_id
1 'polypeptide(L)'
;MSIRITHIGDRTVVVVGALQGSGVLLTDRLVLTCAHVVKTGSVLIAHPALPDRIRATVTWIDYRLDVALLDATEPVRPVPPVRLGVLDTREAIPGCEITGFPRVQHYGPDKRLEADHYTATVLPMAGRVRDLLVCDLDGPPAVGPDTGPPPLSGLSGGPVFAGDILLGIARQVPQQRESRRVECVPLGPVLAAEPFVQAYRRTGALLREERVHGNFPRDLRYEAEYAQALGVAYRHTKIFGLDELSRHDSEWDLDTAYLSLEAQAQDRTAPGPPLPHRIDALLTDRPRVLLRGEAGAGKTTLLWWLAAHASARTLDDDLAPLNGLVPFVVPLRTLRARGGTFPGPAELSGAAGLVVDTAPEGWASRVLESGRALLLVDGLDEVPPEDREQAYDWLSQLLARYPETRCVATVRPLAVEPDWLRSEGFAELRLLPMRNEDIQAFVASWHRAARLSEQDDAERLDELEQDLALQFDQNPTLRDLARTPLLCAVICALHRRRDGFLPETRWSLYRSALEMLLGHRDRRRRIGAPEGIGLSVEEHTQLLQRIAVWLVRESQSEFTQDQALRQLGRALAGMERVSAQVPPAKILTHLLNRSGLLQERTDDTYQFIHRTFQDYLAAKEFIEDDHLNELLGHADEEPWQDVILLAAGHCGRRELALLVRGLLDAGLRHWAQSAARTTVHVLAALCAQHATWLDDAVRTAVQESTAALFPPVSDNQVVALARLGPAALAFLPDPYAIPETEPEARLVATLITGIGGASAMPHARAWARARPGLGHVFAGAWERFPPEEYAAEVLTHCDLRHTVLAVSDRRQLRALHHLPYVPTLSLRLDLSDAEIAAALRGIRLDGLLLRRATRLTELSFLSTFADSLSVLDLGWCPALRDFTPLAGLHQLRVLFLNTQGMLPADLAPLADLPALSHLELRRLEADRLSEIAANPVVTELTVTNRRPVALDGLGAWKSLRELEVSELAAFDDALDALREHSRITVLRLTAFPWAHRPTRAVSVPTVEELSVPAPDHAGDLGMLRPLFPGVTQLSLDASALRVLDLTPLHSWPGLRVLVTGLPGQRLIGVQELGDRLHAPPG
;
A
#
# COMPACT_ATOMS: atom_id res chain seq x y z
N MET A 1 -22.81 10.97 -3.01
CA MET A 1 -23.42 11.06 -1.65
C MET A 1 -23.00 12.37 -1.00
N SER A 2 -23.95 13.20 -0.56
CA SER A 2 -23.68 14.43 0.19
C SER A 2 -23.10 14.06 1.57
N ILE A 3 -21.92 14.56 1.90
CA ILE A 3 -21.33 14.47 3.24
C ILE A 3 -22.29 15.21 4.18
N ARG A 4 -23.17 14.48 4.89
CA ARG A 4 -24.01 15.09 5.92
C ARG A 4 -23.12 15.48 7.09
N ILE A 5 -22.92 16.78 7.27
CA ILE A 5 -22.28 17.34 8.47
C ILE A 5 -23.09 16.82 9.67
N THR A 6 -22.47 15.98 10.50
CA THR A 6 -23.11 15.47 11.72
C THR A 6 -23.05 16.57 12.76
N HIS A 7 -24.18 17.17 13.10
CA HIS A 7 -24.22 18.20 14.13
C HIS A 7 -23.97 17.61 15.52
N ILE A 8 -23.41 18.39 16.43
CA ILE A 8 -23.13 17.98 17.82
C ILE A 8 -24.40 17.41 18.49
N GLY A 9 -25.55 18.05 18.27
CA GLY A 9 -26.83 17.59 18.79
C GLY A 9 -27.28 16.21 18.27
N ASP A 10 -26.78 15.77 17.12
CA ASP A 10 -27.06 14.43 16.57
C ASP A 10 -26.29 13.31 17.29
N ARG A 11 -25.31 13.66 18.15
CA ARG A 11 -24.56 12.69 18.97
C ARG A 11 -25.11 12.57 20.38
N THR A 12 -25.94 13.50 20.83
CA THR A 12 -26.40 13.56 22.21
C THR A 12 -27.64 12.69 22.41
N VAL A 13 -27.56 11.75 23.34
CA VAL A 13 -28.62 10.77 23.62
C VAL A 13 -29.07 10.86 25.06
N VAL A 14 -30.32 10.45 25.31
CA VAL A 14 -30.84 10.25 26.66
C VAL A 14 -30.41 8.86 27.13
N VAL A 15 -29.83 8.78 28.32
CA VAL A 15 -29.50 7.52 28.98
C VAL A 15 -30.42 7.34 30.18
N VAL A 16 -31.15 6.22 30.20
CA VAL A 16 -32.06 5.85 31.29
C VAL A 16 -31.55 4.57 31.94
N GLY A 17 -30.90 4.74 33.10
CA GLY A 17 -30.40 3.66 33.96
C GLY A 17 -30.97 3.77 35.37
N ALA A 18 -30.09 3.83 36.37
CA ALA A 18 -30.49 4.12 37.75
C ALA A 18 -31.03 5.55 37.94
N LEU A 19 -30.54 6.47 37.11
CA LEU A 19 -31.05 7.82 36.96
C LEU A 19 -31.25 8.11 35.46
N GLN A 20 -32.03 9.14 35.15
CA GLN A 20 -32.04 9.72 33.80
C GLN A 20 -30.89 10.72 33.69
N GLY A 21 -30.05 10.55 32.68
CA GLY A 21 -28.98 11.47 32.32
C GLY A 21 -28.84 11.61 30.81
N SER A 22 -27.74 12.22 30.40
CA SER A 22 -27.35 12.39 29.01
C SER A 22 -26.19 11.45 28.67
N GLY A 23 -25.92 11.27 27.38
CA GLY A 23 -24.78 10.52 26.88
C GLY A 23 -24.36 11.03 25.50
N VAL A 24 -23.19 10.60 25.05
CA VAL A 24 -22.65 10.97 23.73
C VAL A 24 -22.31 9.74 22.90
N LEU A 25 -22.79 9.70 21.66
CA LEU A 25 -22.46 8.71 20.65
C LEU A 25 -21.02 8.91 20.17
N LEU A 26 -20.14 7.99 20.58
CA LEU A 26 -18.76 7.92 20.12
C LEU A 26 -18.67 7.30 18.72
N THR A 27 -19.51 6.30 18.45
CA THR A 27 -19.75 5.66 17.15
C THR A 27 -21.26 5.54 16.93
N ASP A 28 -21.70 4.80 15.91
CA ASP A 28 -23.11 4.48 15.68
C ASP A 28 -23.75 3.62 16.78
N ARG A 29 -22.94 2.95 17.61
CA ARG A 29 -23.40 2.04 18.69
C ARG A 29 -22.86 2.38 20.08
N LEU A 30 -21.65 2.93 20.18
CA LEU A 30 -21.01 3.21 21.46
C LEU A 30 -21.47 4.54 22.05
N VAL A 31 -21.88 4.52 23.31
CA VAL A 31 -22.31 5.73 24.05
C VAL A 31 -21.50 5.90 25.33
N LEU A 32 -20.90 7.07 25.51
CA LEU A 32 -20.22 7.47 26.75
C LEU A 32 -21.16 8.27 27.65
N THR A 33 -21.21 7.95 28.94
CA THR A 33 -22.03 8.63 29.94
C THR A 33 -21.38 8.54 31.33
N CYS A 34 -22.01 9.11 32.37
CA CYS A 34 -21.49 9.04 33.74
C CYS A 34 -21.84 7.71 34.42
N ALA A 35 -20.92 7.18 35.23
CA ALA A 35 -21.12 5.92 35.95
C ALA A 35 -22.32 5.99 36.91
N HIS A 36 -22.53 7.11 37.59
CA HIS A 36 -23.66 7.28 38.52
C HIS A 36 -25.05 7.31 37.85
N VAL A 37 -25.12 7.61 36.53
CA VAL A 37 -26.38 7.55 35.76
C VAL A 37 -26.80 6.08 35.57
N VAL A 38 -25.82 5.18 35.46
CA VAL A 38 -26.03 3.79 35.08
C VAL A 38 -26.05 2.84 36.29
N LYS A 39 -25.08 2.96 37.21
CA LYS A 39 -24.80 2.05 38.33
C LYS A 39 -24.61 0.58 37.92
N THR A 40 -25.68 -0.22 37.85
CA THR A 40 -25.73 -1.65 37.45
C THR A 40 -27.14 -2.00 36.94
N GLY A 41 -27.27 -2.70 35.79
CA GLY A 41 -28.56 -3.14 35.25
C GLY A 41 -28.71 -2.98 33.73
N SER A 42 -29.92 -3.21 33.20
CA SER A 42 -30.28 -2.97 31.80
C SER A 42 -30.45 -1.47 31.54
N VAL A 43 -29.69 -0.92 30.59
CA VAL A 43 -29.74 0.51 30.24
C VAL A 43 -30.57 0.71 28.99
N LEU A 44 -31.35 1.78 28.93
CA LEU A 44 -32.07 2.20 27.73
C LEU A 44 -31.49 3.51 27.21
N ILE A 45 -31.24 3.56 25.91
CA ILE A 45 -30.80 4.73 25.17
C ILE A 45 -31.98 5.24 24.34
N ALA A 46 -32.25 6.54 24.37
CA ALA A 46 -33.20 7.19 23.48
C ALA A 46 -32.50 8.32 22.72
N HIS A 47 -32.71 8.38 21.41
CA HIS A 47 -32.21 9.45 20.55
C HIS A 47 -33.40 10.32 20.11
N PRO A 48 -33.32 11.67 20.14
CA PRO A 48 -34.46 12.56 19.83
C PRO A 48 -35.13 12.33 18.46
N ALA A 49 -34.33 11.93 17.47
CA ALA A 49 -34.82 11.61 16.12
C ALA A 49 -35.44 10.21 15.97
N LEU A 50 -35.43 9.37 17.01
CA LEU A 50 -35.99 8.02 16.99
C LEU A 50 -37.15 7.88 18.00
N PRO A 51 -38.25 7.21 17.62
CA PRO A 51 -39.39 7.00 18.52
C PRO A 51 -39.12 5.91 19.57
N ASP A 52 -38.28 4.92 19.25
CA ASP A 52 -38.05 3.74 20.08
C ASP A 52 -36.82 3.87 20.98
N ARG A 53 -36.87 3.19 22.12
CA ARG A 53 -35.75 3.09 23.06
C ARG A 53 -34.93 1.85 22.75
N ILE A 54 -33.62 2.03 22.60
CA ILE A 54 -32.67 0.97 22.27
C ILE A 54 -32.06 0.44 23.57
N ARG A 55 -31.92 -0.88 23.69
CA ARG A 55 -31.25 -1.49 24.84
C ARG A 55 -29.74 -1.34 24.70
N ALA A 56 -29.06 -1.12 25.81
CA ALA A 56 -27.61 -1.07 25.84
C ALA A 56 -27.03 -1.80 27.05
N THR A 57 -25.84 -2.34 26.87
CA THR A 57 -25.07 -3.03 27.90
C THR A 57 -23.84 -2.21 28.28
N VAL A 58 -23.49 -2.21 29.57
CA VAL A 58 -22.28 -1.54 30.05
C VAL A 58 -21.07 -2.40 29.66
N THR A 59 -20.24 -1.89 28.75
CA THR A 59 -19.00 -2.58 28.31
C THR A 59 -17.80 -2.20 29.16
N TRP A 60 -17.80 -0.99 29.72
CA TRP A 60 -16.77 -0.52 30.64
C TRP A 60 -17.36 0.50 31.63
N ILE A 61 -16.88 0.50 32.87
CA ILE A 61 -17.29 1.45 33.90
C ILE A 61 -16.12 1.73 34.85
N ASP A 62 -15.91 3.00 35.18
CA ASP A 62 -14.95 3.45 36.17
C ASP A 62 -15.65 4.39 37.17
N TYR A 63 -15.85 3.90 38.39
CA TYR A 63 -16.49 4.67 39.46
C TYR A 63 -15.58 5.76 40.07
N ARG A 64 -14.26 5.69 39.89
CA ARG A 64 -13.32 6.73 40.37
C ARG A 64 -13.41 7.96 39.48
N LEU A 65 -13.39 7.75 38.17
CA LEU A 65 -13.55 8.81 37.17
C LEU A 65 -15.02 9.21 36.94
N ASP A 66 -15.97 8.37 37.39
CA ASP A 66 -17.41 8.55 37.22
C ASP A 66 -17.87 8.53 35.75
N VAL A 67 -17.38 7.53 35.01
CA VAL A 67 -17.64 7.34 33.57
C VAL A 67 -18.03 5.90 33.26
N ALA A 68 -18.91 5.71 32.29
CA ALA A 68 -19.33 4.42 31.77
C ALA A 68 -19.43 4.46 30.24
N LEU A 69 -18.99 3.39 29.58
CA LEU A 69 -19.17 3.13 28.17
C LEU A 69 -20.26 2.08 27.99
N LEU A 70 -21.20 2.39 27.11
CA LEU A 70 -22.34 1.56 26.75
C LEU A 70 -22.20 1.10 25.31
N ASP A 71 -22.62 -0.13 25.03
CA ASP A 71 -22.79 -0.68 23.68
C ASP A 71 -24.28 -0.97 23.46
N ALA A 72 -24.87 -0.26 22.50
CA ALA A 72 -26.26 -0.45 22.10
C ALA A 72 -26.43 -1.79 21.38
N THR A 73 -27.58 -2.45 21.51
CA THR A 73 -27.85 -3.75 20.85
C THR A 73 -27.96 -3.62 19.33
N GLU A 74 -28.35 -2.45 18.83
CA GLU A 74 -28.47 -2.09 17.42
C GLU A 74 -27.89 -0.68 17.18
N PRO A 75 -27.48 -0.32 15.95
CA PRO A 75 -27.00 1.03 15.65
C PRO A 75 -28.05 2.08 16.00
N VAL A 76 -27.69 3.01 16.89
CA VAL A 76 -28.58 4.10 17.31
C VAL A 76 -28.76 5.10 16.18
N ARG A 77 -27.66 5.49 15.52
CA ARG A 77 -27.70 6.38 14.36
C ARG A 77 -26.40 6.24 13.59
N PRO A 78 -26.41 6.20 12.25
CA PRO A 78 -25.18 6.18 11.47
C PRO A 78 -24.47 7.54 11.62
N VAL A 79 -23.49 7.59 12.52
CA VAL A 79 -22.62 8.76 12.74
C VAL A 79 -21.16 8.32 12.62
N PRO A 80 -20.30 9.16 12.02
CA PRO A 80 -18.87 8.88 12.00
C PRO A 80 -18.30 8.81 13.43
N PRO A 81 -17.19 8.08 13.67
CA PRO A 81 -16.45 8.17 14.91
C PRO A 81 -16.20 9.63 15.33
N VAL A 82 -16.45 9.95 16.60
CA VAL A 82 -16.21 11.29 17.17
C VAL A 82 -14.71 11.56 17.28
N ARG A 83 -14.30 12.82 17.13
CA ARG A 83 -12.92 13.25 17.42
C ARG A 83 -12.74 13.39 18.92
N LEU A 84 -11.69 12.78 19.46
CA LEU A 84 -11.45 12.68 20.89
C LEU A 84 -10.27 13.61 21.24
N GLY A 85 -10.52 14.60 22.09
CA GLY A 85 -9.57 15.64 22.42
C GLY A 85 -9.01 15.53 23.84
N VAL A 86 -7.72 15.82 23.97
CA VAL A 86 -7.03 16.02 25.25
C VAL A 86 -6.47 17.42 25.30
N LEU A 87 -6.72 18.12 26.41
CA LEU A 87 -6.26 19.50 26.60
C LEU A 87 -4.74 19.56 26.70
N ASP A 88 -4.12 20.40 25.87
CA ASP A 88 -2.68 20.70 25.90
C ASP A 88 -2.43 22.21 25.94
N THR A 89 -3.24 22.93 26.72
CA THR A 89 -3.07 24.36 26.97
C THR A 89 -3.40 24.70 28.43
N ARG A 90 -2.83 25.80 28.91
CA ARG A 90 -3.17 26.39 30.21
C ARG A 90 -4.12 27.57 30.10
N GLU A 91 -4.37 28.03 28.88
CA GLU A 91 -5.24 29.16 28.59
C GLU A 91 -6.72 28.74 28.58
N ALA A 92 -7.61 29.67 28.92
CA ALA A 92 -9.04 29.39 28.86
C ALA A 92 -9.49 29.20 27.41
N ILE A 93 -10.35 28.22 27.16
CA ILE A 93 -10.87 27.92 25.82
C ILE A 93 -12.35 28.35 25.76
N PRO A 94 -12.65 29.52 25.16
CA PRO A 94 -14.03 30.02 25.06
C PRO A 94 -14.82 29.31 23.93
N GLY A 95 -16.14 29.44 23.99
CA GLY A 95 -17.04 28.94 22.94
C GLY A 95 -17.14 27.41 22.88
N CYS A 96 -16.85 26.72 23.98
CA CYS A 96 -17.15 25.30 24.11
C CYS A 96 -18.66 25.11 24.31
N GLU A 97 -19.17 23.95 23.92
CA GLU A 97 -20.59 23.66 23.93
C GLU A 97 -20.88 22.45 24.82
N ILE A 98 -21.92 22.55 25.64
CA ILE A 98 -22.46 21.45 26.44
C ILE A 98 -23.89 21.21 26.00
N THR A 99 -24.18 19.99 25.56
CA THR A 99 -25.55 19.59 25.20
C THR A 99 -26.03 18.46 26.11
N GLY A 100 -27.34 18.37 26.31
CA GLY A 100 -27.94 17.30 27.09
C GLY A 100 -29.42 17.55 27.36
N PHE A 101 -29.99 16.79 28.29
CA PHE A 101 -31.42 16.77 28.57
C PHE A 101 -31.68 17.19 30.03
N PRO A 102 -31.50 18.49 30.36
CA PRO A 102 -31.75 19.00 31.70
C PRO A 102 -33.25 18.98 32.02
N ARG A 103 -33.59 18.76 33.29
CA ARG A 103 -34.97 18.72 33.77
C ARG A 103 -35.79 20.00 33.55
N VAL A 104 -35.14 21.15 33.46
CA VAL A 104 -35.81 22.44 33.18
C VAL A 104 -36.50 22.46 31.80
N GLN A 105 -36.08 21.59 30.87
CA GLN A 105 -36.64 21.46 29.52
C GLN A 105 -37.70 20.34 29.40
N HIS A 106 -38.36 19.96 30.50
CA HIS A 106 -39.45 18.99 30.46
C HIS A 106 -40.80 19.71 30.27
N TYR A 107 -41.40 19.61 29.08
CA TYR A 107 -42.67 20.28 28.76
C TYR A 107 -43.87 19.31 28.67
N GLY A 108 -45.05 19.80 29.08
CA GLY A 108 -46.35 19.12 28.94
C GLY A 108 -46.66 18.04 29.99
N PRO A 109 -47.91 17.53 30.00
CA PRO A 109 -48.35 16.48 30.94
C PRO A 109 -47.60 15.15 30.78
N ASP A 110 -47.04 14.89 29.58
CA ASP A 110 -46.31 13.66 29.24
C ASP A 110 -44.81 13.73 29.54
N LYS A 111 -44.28 14.88 30.03
CA LYS A 111 -42.84 15.11 30.29
C LYS A 111 -41.94 14.76 29.09
N ARG A 112 -42.22 15.33 27.92
CA ARG A 112 -41.37 15.13 26.73
C ARG A 112 -39.97 15.70 27.01
N LEU A 113 -38.94 14.93 26.65
CA LEU A 113 -37.54 15.29 26.84
C LEU A 113 -37.07 16.14 25.65
N GLU A 114 -36.63 17.35 25.92
CA GLU A 114 -36.04 18.25 24.93
C GLU A 114 -34.55 18.46 25.24
N ALA A 115 -33.73 18.46 24.19
CA ALA A 115 -32.30 18.73 24.32
C ALA A 115 -32.08 20.23 24.48
N ASP A 116 -31.18 20.62 25.38
CA ASP A 116 -30.73 21.99 25.54
C ASP A 116 -29.27 22.15 25.10
N HIS A 117 -28.89 23.39 24.84
CA HIS A 117 -27.56 23.76 24.39
C HIS A 117 -27.02 24.92 25.24
N TYR A 118 -25.87 24.70 25.86
CA TYR A 118 -25.19 25.68 26.70
C TYR A 118 -23.82 26.02 26.12
N THR A 119 -23.51 27.32 26.04
CA THR A 119 -22.15 27.79 25.75
C THR A 119 -21.35 27.95 27.03
N ALA A 120 -20.08 27.54 26.99
CA ALA A 120 -19.20 27.53 28.14
C ALA A 120 -17.75 27.85 27.77
N THR A 121 -17.03 28.40 28.74
CA THR A 121 -15.58 28.56 28.69
C THR A 121 -14.92 27.46 29.51
N VAL A 122 -14.10 26.63 28.86
CA VAL A 122 -13.28 25.62 29.55
C VAL A 122 -12.09 26.30 30.22
N LEU A 123 -11.85 25.95 31.49
CA LEU A 123 -10.78 26.51 32.31
C LEU A 123 -9.77 25.39 32.68
N PRO A 124 -8.73 25.12 31.86
CA PRO A 124 -7.85 23.96 32.04
C PRO A 124 -7.13 23.91 33.40
N MET A 125 -6.89 25.08 34.01
CA MET A 125 -6.25 25.15 35.32
C MET A 125 -7.18 24.93 36.50
N ALA A 126 -8.49 25.11 36.30
CA ALA A 126 -9.47 24.89 37.35
C ALA A 126 -9.81 23.40 37.44
N GLY A 127 -9.69 22.81 38.64
CA GLY A 127 -10.00 21.40 38.84
C GLY A 127 -8.85 20.41 38.62
N ARG A 128 -7.69 20.88 38.13
CA ARG A 128 -6.51 20.05 37.82
C ARG A 128 -6.02 19.15 38.96
N VAL A 129 -6.03 19.62 40.21
CA VAL A 129 -5.62 18.82 41.40
C VAL A 129 -6.57 17.64 41.65
N ARG A 130 -7.80 17.72 41.14
CA ARG A 130 -8.85 16.71 41.31
C ARG A 130 -9.08 15.88 40.05
N ASP A 131 -8.23 16.04 39.02
CA ASP A 131 -8.38 15.43 37.70
C ASP A 131 -9.76 15.72 37.05
N LEU A 132 -10.26 16.95 37.24
CA LEU A 132 -11.53 17.42 36.67
C LEU A 132 -11.30 18.48 35.60
N LEU A 133 -12.12 18.39 34.55
CA LEU A 133 -12.31 19.47 33.60
C LEU A 133 -13.37 20.42 34.16
N VAL A 134 -13.09 21.72 34.24
CA VAL A 134 -14.06 22.70 34.75
C VAL A 134 -14.47 23.65 33.64
N CYS A 135 -15.78 23.78 33.42
CA CYS A 135 -16.38 24.72 32.49
C CYS A 135 -17.14 25.80 33.26
N ASP A 136 -17.05 27.05 32.80
CA ASP A 136 -17.86 28.15 33.30
C ASP A 136 -18.90 28.50 32.23
N LEU A 137 -20.18 28.50 32.58
CA LEU A 137 -21.27 28.79 31.64
C LEU A 137 -21.24 30.28 31.28
N ASP A 138 -21.31 30.59 29.98
CA ASP A 138 -21.21 31.97 29.51
C ASP A 138 -22.50 32.75 29.82
N GLY A 139 -23.66 32.08 29.74
CA GLY A 139 -24.98 32.60 30.09
C GLY A 139 -25.39 32.40 31.57
N PRO A 140 -26.46 33.07 32.03
CA PRO A 140 -26.96 32.89 33.38
C PRO A 140 -27.52 31.47 33.60
N PRO A 141 -27.34 30.88 34.79
CA PRO A 141 -27.83 29.55 35.14
C PRO A 141 -29.37 29.50 35.05
N ALA A 142 -29.93 28.37 34.62
CA ALA A 142 -31.37 28.17 34.62
C ALA A 142 -31.94 28.27 36.05
N VAL A 143 -32.92 29.14 36.28
CA VAL A 143 -33.57 29.34 37.59
C VAL A 143 -34.77 28.41 37.70
N GLY A 144 -34.73 27.44 38.61
CA GLY A 144 -35.87 26.57 38.97
C GLY A 144 -36.46 26.96 40.33
N PRO A 145 -37.69 26.52 40.67
CA PRO A 145 -38.29 26.79 41.98
C PRO A 145 -37.45 26.19 43.13
N ASP A 146 -37.24 26.95 44.21
CA ASP A 146 -36.36 26.67 45.36
C ASP A 146 -36.60 25.33 46.10
N THR A 147 -37.70 24.64 45.82
CA THR A 147 -38.12 23.41 46.51
C THR A 147 -37.96 22.13 45.66
N GLY A 148 -37.30 22.23 44.50
CA GLY A 148 -37.06 21.10 43.58
C GLY A 148 -35.60 20.62 43.50
N PRO A 149 -35.35 19.44 42.89
CA PRO A 149 -34.00 19.03 42.50
C PRO A 149 -33.37 20.07 41.54
N PRO A 150 -32.02 20.15 41.46
CA PRO A 150 -31.33 21.20 40.70
C PRO A 150 -31.86 21.33 39.27
N PRO A 151 -32.05 22.54 38.72
CA PRO A 151 -32.67 22.75 37.40
C PRO A 151 -31.90 22.08 36.26
N LEU A 152 -30.59 21.95 36.42
CA LEU A 152 -29.66 21.29 35.49
C LEU A 152 -29.49 19.78 35.76
N SER A 153 -30.29 19.19 36.67
CA SER A 153 -30.28 17.74 36.88
C SER A 153 -30.76 17.02 35.61
N GLY A 154 -29.90 16.17 35.03
CA GLY A 154 -30.09 15.55 33.71
C GLY A 154 -28.97 15.83 32.71
N LEU A 155 -28.15 16.87 32.95
CA LEU A 155 -26.93 17.14 32.17
C LEU A 155 -25.79 16.14 32.44
N SER A 156 -25.87 15.34 33.51
CA SER A 156 -24.84 14.33 33.81
C SER A 156 -24.70 13.32 32.66
N GLY A 157 -23.49 13.20 32.13
CA GLY A 157 -23.13 12.45 30.94
C GLY A 157 -23.28 13.23 29.62
N GLY A 158 -23.70 14.50 29.67
CA GLY A 158 -23.79 15.38 28.49
C GLY A 158 -22.39 15.72 27.94
N PRO A 159 -22.17 15.68 26.62
CA PRO A 159 -20.85 15.93 26.06
C PRO A 159 -20.42 17.39 26.19
N VAL A 160 -19.12 17.60 26.36
CA VAL A 160 -18.44 18.89 26.29
C VAL A 160 -17.60 18.92 25.03
N PHE A 161 -17.97 19.79 24.08
CA PHE A 161 -17.31 19.91 22.78
C PHE A 161 -16.56 21.24 22.65
N ALA A 162 -15.40 21.22 21.99
CA ALA A 162 -14.77 22.39 21.40
C ALA A 162 -14.77 22.22 19.88
N GLY A 163 -15.71 22.87 19.19
CA GLY A 163 -16.04 22.50 17.81
C GLY A 163 -16.63 21.09 17.77
N ASP A 164 -16.03 20.18 17.01
CA ASP A 164 -16.43 18.77 16.90
C ASP A 164 -15.55 17.82 17.73
N ILE A 165 -14.59 18.37 18.48
CA ILE A 165 -13.69 17.62 19.33
C ILE A 165 -14.32 17.47 20.71
N LEU A 166 -14.61 16.23 21.10
CA LEU A 166 -15.12 15.92 22.43
C LEU A 166 -13.97 16.09 23.43
N LEU A 167 -14.17 16.88 24.48
CA LEU A 167 -13.17 17.10 25.54
C LEU A 167 -13.47 16.29 26.81
N GLY A 168 -14.73 15.92 27.00
CA GLY A 168 -15.20 15.25 28.20
C GLY A 168 -16.71 15.14 28.27
N ILE A 169 -17.20 14.69 29.42
CA ILE A 169 -18.64 14.63 29.73
C ILE A 169 -18.94 15.37 31.03
N ALA A 170 -20.06 16.07 31.09
CA ALA A 170 -20.51 16.79 32.28
C ALA A 170 -20.81 15.79 33.40
N ARG A 171 -20.19 15.98 34.56
CA ARG A 171 -20.35 15.10 35.73
C ARG A 171 -21.42 15.64 36.65
N GLN A 172 -21.26 16.90 37.07
CA GLN A 172 -22.15 17.56 38.01
C GLN A 172 -22.07 19.09 37.90
N VAL A 173 -23.12 19.75 38.37
CA VAL A 173 -23.16 21.21 38.53
C VAL A 173 -23.21 21.50 40.04
N PRO A 174 -22.08 21.88 40.68
CA PRO A 174 -22.06 22.23 42.09
C PRO A 174 -22.97 23.44 42.39
N GLN A 175 -23.72 23.36 43.50
CA GLN A 175 -24.61 24.45 43.97
C GLN A 175 -23.81 25.68 44.47
N GLN A 176 -22.56 25.48 44.87
CA GLN A 176 -21.67 26.56 45.29
C GLN A 176 -21.15 27.30 44.06
N ARG A 177 -21.26 28.65 44.05
CA ARG A 177 -20.98 29.57 42.91
C ARG A 177 -22.11 29.66 41.86
N GLU A 178 -23.33 29.92 42.34
CA GLU A 178 -24.49 30.30 41.52
C GLU A 178 -24.82 29.28 40.40
N SER A 179 -24.46 27.99 40.52
CA SER A 179 -24.70 26.98 39.47
C SER A 179 -24.12 27.32 38.08
N ARG A 180 -23.11 28.20 38.01
CA ARG A 180 -22.47 28.62 36.76
C ARG A 180 -21.32 27.71 36.35
N ARG A 181 -20.74 26.95 37.30
CA ARG A 181 -19.65 26.01 37.02
C ARG A 181 -20.17 24.60 36.79
N VAL A 182 -19.68 23.97 35.74
CA VAL A 182 -19.89 22.55 35.45
C VAL A 182 -18.57 21.81 35.68
N GLU A 183 -18.59 20.81 36.55
CA GLU A 183 -17.48 19.87 36.69
C GLU A 183 -17.69 18.71 35.73
N CYS A 184 -16.68 18.38 34.94
CA CYS A 184 -16.72 17.42 33.86
C CYS A 184 -15.60 16.38 34.04
N VAL A 185 -15.86 15.17 33.55
CA VAL A 185 -14.84 14.11 33.42
C VAL A 185 -14.00 14.42 32.18
N PRO A 186 -12.68 14.66 32.30
CA PRO A 186 -11.81 14.86 31.16
C PRO A 186 -11.60 13.56 30.38
N LEU A 187 -11.44 13.64 29.06
CA LEU A 187 -11.14 12.45 28.25
C LEU A 187 -9.73 11.89 28.45
N GLY A 188 -8.72 12.69 28.82
CA GLY A 188 -7.33 12.20 28.95
C GLY A 188 -7.20 10.91 29.78
N PRO A 189 -7.70 10.88 31.03
CA PRO A 189 -7.72 9.65 31.84
C PRO A 189 -8.58 8.51 31.26
N VAL A 190 -9.63 8.83 30.51
CA VAL A 190 -10.50 7.85 29.84
C VAL A 190 -9.77 7.17 28.67
N LEU A 191 -9.06 7.95 27.85
CA LEU A 191 -8.28 7.45 26.72
C LEU A 191 -7.03 6.67 27.18
N ALA A 192 -6.49 6.99 28.36
CA ALA A 192 -5.40 6.24 28.98
C ALA A 192 -5.85 4.90 29.60
N ALA A 193 -7.16 4.68 29.77
CA ALA A 193 -7.68 3.45 30.35
C ALA A 193 -7.70 2.32 29.30
N GLU A 194 -6.78 1.37 29.42
CA GLU A 194 -6.68 0.21 28.50
C GLU A 194 -8.01 -0.53 28.28
N PRO A 195 -8.88 -0.78 29.29
CA PRO A 195 -10.18 -1.40 29.06
C PRO A 195 -11.12 -0.59 28.16
N PHE A 196 -11.06 0.74 28.22
CA PHE A 196 -11.83 1.62 27.33
C PHE A 196 -11.30 1.52 25.90
N VAL A 197 -9.98 1.60 25.72
CA VAL A 197 -9.34 1.51 24.40
C VAL A 197 -9.67 0.18 23.72
N GLN A 198 -9.63 -0.92 24.46
CA GLN A 198 -10.00 -2.24 23.94
C GLN A 198 -11.48 -2.30 23.54
N ALA A 199 -12.39 -1.77 24.36
CA ALA A 199 -13.82 -1.73 24.03
C ALA A 199 -14.09 -0.88 22.78
N TYR A 200 -13.39 0.26 22.64
CA TYR A 200 -13.49 1.12 21.47
C TYR A 200 -12.98 0.42 20.19
N ARG A 201 -11.79 -0.19 20.23
CA ARG A 201 -11.17 -0.87 19.08
C ARG A 201 -11.96 -2.06 18.56
N ARG A 202 -12.76 -2.74 19.38
CA ARG A 202 -13.65 -3.84 18.94
C ARG A 202 -14.66 -3.41 17.88
N THR A 203 -14.94 -2.11 17.78
CA THR A 203 -15.84 -1.56 16.75
C THR A 203 -15.17 -1.37 15.38
N GLY A 204 -13.87 -1.64 15.26
CA GLY A 204 -13.10 -1.38 14.04
C GLY A 204 -12.74 0.10 13.83
N ALA A 205 -13.23 1.01 14.68
CA ALA A 205 -12.89 2.42 14.61
C ALA A 205 -11.45 2.69 15.10
N LEU A 206 -10.70 3.49 14.34
CA LEU A 206 -9.37 3.96 14.72
C LEU A 206 -9.48 5.02 15.82
N LEU A 207 -8.94 4.71 17.00
CA LEU A 207 -8.85 5.65 18.10
C LEU A 207 -7.69 6.62 17.83
N ARG A 208 -8.00 7.91 17.65
CA ARG A 208 -7.02 8.99 17.51
C ARG A 208 -7.27 10.06 18.56
N GLU A 209 -6.21 10.41 19.28
CA GLU A 209 -6.22 11.48 20.27
C GLU A 209 -5.74 12.78 19.63
N GLU A 210 -6.51 13.85 19.79
CA GLU A 210 -6.16 15.18 19.29
C GLU A 210 -5.79 16.11 20.45
N ARG A 211 -4.64 16.78 20.33
CA ARG A 211 -4.25 17.79 21.32
C ARG A 211 -4.99 19.09 21.06
N VAL A 212 -5.71 19.56 22.06
CA VAL A 212 -6.56 20.76 21.94
C VAL A 212 -5.90 21.93 22.66
N HIS A 213 -5.51 22.93 21.86
CA HIS A 213 -4.91 24.18 22.34
C HIS A 213 -5.89 25.36 22.35
N GLY A 214 -7.04 25.22 21.68
CA GLY A 214 -8.03 26.27 21.52
C GLY A 214 -9.26 25.77 20.76
N ASN A 215 -10.19 26.68 20.46
CA ASN A 215 -11.42 26.39 19.73
C ASN A 215 -11.42 27.11 18.37
N PHE A 216 -11.53 26.35 17.28
CA PHE A 216 -11.44 26.86 15.90
C PHE A 216 -12.69 26.49 15.09
N PRO A 217 -13.83 27.17 15.30
CA PRO A 217 -15.12 26.77 14.73
C PRO A 217 -15.17 26.85 13.20
N ARG A 218 -14.28 27.62 12.56
CA ARG A 218 -14.20 27.74 11.10
C ARG A 218 -13.55 26.53 10.43
N ASP A 219 -12.73 25.77 11.15
CA ASP A 219 -11.95 24.67 10.59
C ASP A 219 -12.84 23.55 10.05
N LEU A 220 -13.94 23.26 10.75
CA LEU A 220 -14.87 22.20 10.39
C LEU A 220 -15.59 22.45 9.07
N ARG A 221 -16.13 23.66 8.95
CA ARG A 221 -16.83 24.08 7.75
C ARG A 221 -15.86 24.07 6.56
N TYR A 222 -14.65 24.58 6.78
CA TYR A 222 -13.60 24.57 5.77
C TYR A 222 -13.16 23.17 5.38
N GLU A 223 -12.96 22.24 6.33
CA GLU A 223 -12.56 20.87 6.03
C GLU A 223 -13.62 20.13 5.19
N ALA A 224 -14.91 20.37 5.45
CA ALA A 224 -16.00 19.83 4.65
C ALA A 224 -16.05 20.43 3.24
N GLU A 225 -15.86 21.75 3.11
CA GLU A 225 -15.75 22.45 1.82
C GLU A 225 -14.53 21.95 1.02
N TYR A 226 -13.39 21.79 1.69
CA TYR A 226 -12.14 21.27 1.12
C TYR A 226 -12.29 19.82 0.64
N ALA A 227 -12.93 18.96 1.43
CA ALA A 227 -13.22 17.58 1.03
C ALA A 227 -14.15 17.51 -0.20
N GLN A 228 -15.14 18.39 -0.29
CA GLN A 228 -15.99 18.49 -1.49
C GLN A 228 -15.19 18.97 -2.70
N ALA A 229 -14.33 19.98 -2.53
CA ALA A 229 -13.47 20.48 -3.59
C ALA A 229 -12.49 19.39 -4.10
N LEU A 230 -11.90 18.60 -3.21
CA LEU A 230 -11.11 17.41 -3.56
C LEU A 230 -11.93 16.39 -4.35
N GLY A 231 -13.15 16.11 -3.89
CA GLY A 231 -14.07 15.21 -4.60
C GLY A 231 -14.35 15.70 -6.02
N VAL A 232 -14.66 16.98 -6.21
CA VAL A 232 -14.93 17.55 -7.54
C VAL A 232 -13.68 17.53 -8.41
N ALA A 233 -12.51 17.87 -7.87
CA ALA A 233 -11.26 17.95 -8.62
C ALA A 233 -10.69 16.58 -9.02
N TYR A 234 -10.87 15.56 -8.17
CA TYR A 234 -10.16 14.28 -8.30
C TYR A 234 -11.05 13.05 -8.40
N ARG A 235 -12.40 13.12 -8.34
CA ARG A 235 -13.28 11.96 -8.61
C ARG A 235 -13.47 11.67 -10.07
N HIS A 236 -13.21 12.64 -10.93
CA HIS A 236 -13.37 12.48 -12.35
C HIS A 236 -12.03 12.32 -13.06
N THR A 237 -11.95 11.27 -13.87
CA THR A 237 -10.80 11.01 -14.74
C THR A 237 -11.27 10.94 -16.19
N LYS A 238 -10.45 11.47 -17.10
CA LYS A 238 -10.69 11.32 -18.54
C LYS A 238 -10.13 9.99 -18.99
N ILE A 239 -11.01 9.05 -19.35
CA ILE A 239 -10.61 7.76 -19.91
C ILE A 239 -10.48 7.89 -21.42
N PHE A 240 -9.35 7.41 -21.93
CA PHE A 240 -9.01 7.50 -23.33
C PHE A 240 -10.06 6.82 -24.23
N GLY A 241 -10.54 7.55 -25.25
CA GLY A 241 -11.40 7.03 -26.32
C GLY A 241 -12.91 6.99 -26.05
N LEU A 242 -13.36 7.58 -24.95
CA LEU A 242 -14.78 7.81 -24.64
C LEU A 242 -15.20 9.28 -24.80
N ASP A 243 -14.25 10.17 -25.11
CA ASP A 243 -14.44 11.62 -25.33
C ASP A 243 -15.33 12.00 -26.53
N GLU A 244 -15.88 11.03 -27.27
CA GLU A 244 -16.83 11.27 -28.37
C GLU A 244 -18.26 11.53 -27.88
N LEU A 245 -18.52 11.20 -26.61
CA LEU A 245 -19.74 11.53 -25.89
C LEU A 245 -19.65 13.01 -25.46
N SER A 246 -20.77 13.68 -25.24
CA SER A 246 -20.89 15.12 -24.93
C SER A 246 -19.77 15.68 -24.04
N ARG A 247 -19.44 16.98 -24.11
CA ARG A 247 -18.45 17.63 -23.20
C ARG A 247 -18.74 17.42 -21.70
N HIS A 248 -19.94 16.95 -21.33
CA HIS A 248 -20.36 16.63 -19.97
C HIS A 248 -20.30 15.12 -19.62
N ASP A 249 -20.02 14.23 -20.59
CA ASP A 249 -20.02 12.76 -20.45
C ASP A 249 -18.60 12.14 -20.63
N SER A 250 -17.57 12.95 -20.91
CA SER A 250 -16.16 12.50 -21.02
C SER A 250 -15.45 12.34 -19.67
N GLU A 251 -16.11 12.75 -18.59
CA GLU A 251 -15.58 12.71 -17.23
C GLU A 251 -16.17 11.50 -16.50
N TRP A 252 -15.32 10.52 -16.23
CA TRP A 252 -15.72 9.26 -15.62
C TRP A 252 -15.51 9.29 -14.12
N ASP A 253 -16.50 8.77 -13.40
CA ASP A 253 -16.37 8.52 -11.97
C ASP A 253 -15.29 7.44 -11.74
N LEU A 254 -14.23 7.81 -11.03
CA LEU A 254 -13.19 6.88 -10.59
C LEU A 254 -13.79 5.72 -9.79
N ASP A 255 -14.97 5.88 -9.18
CA ASP A 255 -15.68 4.80 -8.49
C ASP A 255 -15.96 3.60 -9.40
N THR A 256 -16.06 3.83 -10.70
CA THR A 256 -16.32 2.77 -11.69
C THR A 256 -15.05 2.33 -12.43
N ALA A 257 -14.02 3.18 -12.45
CA ALA A 257 -12.83 3.02 -13.29
C ALA A 257 -11.56 2.61 -12.52
N TYR A 258 -11.54 2.78 -11.20
CA TYR A 258 -10.40 2.40 -10.38
C TYR A 258 -10.24 0.87 -10.36
N LEU A 259 -9.02 0.42 -10.64
CA LEU A 259 -8.63 -0.97 -10.55
C LEU A 259 -7.43 -1.08 -9.61
N SER A 260 -7.59 -1.84 -8.53
CA SER A 260 -6.52 -2.13 -7.58
C SER A 260 -5.45 -2.99 -8.27
N LEU A 261 -4.28 -2.43 -8.57
CA LEU A 261 -3.20 -3.14 -9.24
C LEU A 261 -2.30 -3.89 -8.24
N GLU A 262 -1.55 -4.88 -8.73
CA GLU A 262 -0.53 -5.52 -7.92
C GLU A 262 0.70 -4.64 -7.78
N ALA A 263 1.26 -4.62 -6.57
CA ALA A 263 2.54 -4.05 -6.28
C ALA A 263 3.39 -5.02 -5.46
N GLN A 264 4.70 -4.88 -5.59
CA GLN A 264 5.69 -5.69 -4.89
C GLN A 264 6.50 -4.79 -3.97
N ALA A 265 6.57 -5.14 -2.69
CA ALA A 265 7.46 -4.44 -1.76
C ALA A 265 8.91 -4.75 -2.13
N GLN A 266 9.81 -3.79 -2.04
CA GLN A 266 11.23 -3.99 -2.34
C GLN A 266 12.00 -4.31 -1.04
N ASP A 267 11.55 -5.34 -0.29
CA ASP A 267 12.16 -5.67 1.00
C ASP A 267 13.27 -6.72 0.85
N ARG A 268 14.51 -6.34 1.16
CA ARG A 268 15.72 -7.18 1.00
C ARG A 268 16.09 -8.00 2.25
N THR A 269 15.37 -7.83 3.36
CA THR A 269 15.67 -8.45 4.65
C THR A 269 15.00 -9.83 4.83
N ALA A 270 14.00 -10.17 4.01
CA ALA A 270 13.33 -11.47 4.05
C ALA A 270 14.04 -12.49 3.13
N PRO A 271 14.20 -13.76 3.53
CA PRO A 271 14.73 -14.81 2.67
C PRO A 271 13.69 -15.17 1.59
N GLY A 272 13.79 -14.52 0.43
CA GLY A 272 12.99 -14.79 -0.78
C GLY A 272 12.45 -13.51 -1.43
N PRO A 273 12.15 -13.52 -2.75
CA PRO A 273 11.54 -12.36 -3.39
C PRO A 273 10.15 -12.10 -2.77
N PRO A 274 9.88 -10.90 -2.23
CA PRO A 274 8.60 -10.55 -1.62
C PRO A 274 7.45 -10.76 -2.62
N LEU A 275 6.35 -11.34 -2.17
CA LEU A 275 5.23 -11.68 -3.07
C LEU A 275 4.48 -10.42 -3.53
N PRO A 276 4.00 -10.39 -4.79
CA PRO A 276 3.04 -9.39 -5.24
C PRO A 276 1.78 -9.41 -4.37
N HIS A 277 1.27 -8.23 -4.03
CA HIS A 277 0.00 -8.05 -3.34
C HIS A 277 -0.77 -6.90 -3.99
N ARG A 278 -2.09 -6.84 -3.81
CA ARG A 278 -2.87 -5.66 -4.20
C ARG A 278 -2.35 -4.42 -3.48
N ILE A 279 -2.25 -3.31 -4.21
CA ILE A 279 -1.70 -2.06 -3.69
C ILE A 279 -2.47 -1.57 -2.46
N ASP A 280 -3.79 -1.75 -2.45
CA ASP A 280 -4.67 -1.32 -1.36
C ASP A 280 -4.24 -1.95 -0.02
N ALA A 281 -4.05 -3.27 0.01
CA ALA A 281 -3.60 -4.01 1.18
C ALA A 281 -2.18 -3.62 1.64
N LEU A 282 -1.33 -3.16 0.72
CA LEU A 282 0.02 -2.72 1.07
C LEU A 282 0.05 -1.33 1.71
N LEU A 283 -0.87 -0.44 1.31
CA LEU A 283 -0.97 0.92 1.84
C LEU A 283 -1.55 0.96 3.27
N THR A 284 -2.36 -0.03 3.66
CA THR A 284 -3.03 -0.14 4.96
C THR A 284 -2.05 -0.04 6.13
N ASP A 285 -1.02 -0.89 6.11
CA ASP A 285 -0.07 -1.08 7.22
C ASP A 285 1.17 -0.18 7.10
N ARG A 286 1.28 0.61 6.03
CA ARG A 286 2.48 1.42 5.73
C ARG A 286 2.18 2.90 5.90
N PRO A 287 2.79 3.59 6.88
CA PRO A 287 2.54 5.02 7.08
C PRO A 287 3.14 5.87 5.95
N ARG A 288 4.26 5.44 5.36
CA ARG A 288 5.00 6.16 4.32
C ARG A 288 5.37 5.22 3.18
N VAL A 289 4.99 5.58 1.96
CA VAL A 289 5.15 4.72 0.77
C VAL A 289 5.73 5.50 -0.40
N LEU A 290 6.77 4.95 -1.01
CA LEU A 290 7.32 5.43 -2.27
C LEU A 290 6.91 4.44 -3.36
N LEU A 291 6.03 4.89 -4.25
CA LEU A 291 5.44 4.08 -5.30
C LEU A 291 6.19 4.26 -6.62
N ARG A 292 6.95 3.22 -7.00
CA ARG A 292 7.66 3.12 -8.28
C ARG A 292 6.78 2.47 -9.33
N GLY A 293 6.77 2.99 -10.55
CA GLY A 293 6.04 2.36 -11.66
C GLY A 293 6.27 3.04 -13.00
N GLU A 294 6.08 2.30 -14.09
CA GLU A 294 6.26 2.79 -15.46
C GLU A 294 5.29 3.94 -15.82
N ALA A 295 5.55 4.59 -16.95
CA ALA A 295 4.60 5.53 -17.53
C ALA A 295 3.27 4.82 -17.85
N GLY A 296 2.14 5.43 -17.48
CA GLY A 296 0.81 4.83 -17.70
C GLY A 296 0.45 3.68 -16.76
N ALA A 297 1.27 3.38 -15.75
CA ALA A 297 0.99 2.31 -14.77
C ALA A 297 -0.09 2.65 -13.72
N GLY A 298 -0.69 3.85 -13.76
CA GLY A 298 -1.78 4.23 -12.85
C GLY A 298 -1.38 4.89 -11.51
N LYS A 299 -0.10 5.27 -11.33
CA LYS A 299 0.40 5.94 -10.10
C LYS A 299 -0.42 7.17 -9.70
N THR A 300 -0.57 8.11 -10.63
CA THR A 300 -1.35 9.35 -10.44
C THR A 300 -2.83 9.04 -10.21
N THR A 301 -3.39 8.06 -10.93
CA THR A 301 -4.77 7.60 -10.76
C THR A 301 -5.02 7.10 -9.34
N LEU A 302 -4.09 6.35 -8.75
CA LEU A 302 -4.16 5.92 -7.35
C LEU A 302 -4.13 7.10 -6.37
N LEU A 303 -3.24 8.07 -6.57
CA LEU A 303 -3.19 9.25 -5.70
C LEU A 303 -4.50 10.05 -5.76
N TRP A 304 -5.07 10.22 -6.95
CA TRP A 304 -6.35 10.93 -7.11
C TRP A 304 -7.50 10.17 -6.46
N TRP A 305 -7.53 8.84 -6.60
CA TRP A 305 -8.47 7.98 -5.90
C TRP A 305 -8.38 8.16 -4.37
N LEU A 306 -7.17 8.13 -3.81
CA LEU A 306 -6.99 8.39 -2.38
C LEU A 306 -7.44 9.81 -2.00
N ALA A 307 -7.12 10.83 -2.81
CA ALA A 307 -7.50 12.21 -2.55
C ALA A 307 -9.03 12.42 -2.53
N ALA A 308 -9.75 11.75 -3.42
CA ALA A 308 -11.19 11.87 -3.58
C ALA A 308 -12.01 11.07 -2.55
N HIS A 309 -11.47 9.96 -2.03
CA HIS A 309 -12.22 9.00 -1.22
C HIS A 309 -11.81 8.99 0.27
N ALA A 310 -10.58 9.36 0.62
CA ALA A 310 -10.11 9.33 2.01
C ALA A 310 -10.89 10.28 2.94
N SER A 311 -11.05 11.55 2.55
CA SER A 311 -11.79 12.54 3.35
C SER A 311 -13.31 12.28 3.34
N ALA A 312 -13.83 11.74 2.23
CA ALA A 312 -15.23 11.37 2.08
C ALA A 312 -15.61 10.07 2.81
N ARG A 313 -14.63 9.32 3.32
CA ARG A 313 -14.79 8.02 4.00
C ARG A 313 -15.46 6.96 3.12
N THR A 314 -15.10 6.95 1.85
CA THR A 314 -15.66 6.05 0.83
C THR A 314 -14.67 5.00 0.36
N LEU A 315 -13.50 4.87 1.01
CA LEU A 315 -12.57 3.79 0.72
C LEU A 315 -13.09 2.48 1.34
N ASP A 316 -12.88 1.37 0.64
CA ASP A 316 -13.24 0.01 1.08
C ASP A 316 -12.49 -0.44 2.35
N ASP A 317 -12.92 -1.57 2.92
CA ASP A 317 -12.42 -2.12 4.20
C ASP A 317 -10.89 -2.27 4.24
N ASP A 318 -10.26 -2.67 3.13
CA ASP A 318 -8.80 -2.79 3.04
C ASP A 318 -8.08 -1.45 3.27
N LEU A 319 -8.69 -0.34 2.88
CA LEU A 319 -8.15 1.02 3.03
C LEU A 319 -8.81 1.81 4.17
N ALA A 320 -9.59 1.14 5.03
CA ALA A 320 -10.29 1.77 6.15
C ALA A 320 -9.40 2.68 7.04
N PRO A 321 -8.11 2.38 7.29
CA PRO A 321 -7.25 3.28 8.07
C PRO A 321 -6.99 4.65 7.46
N LEU A 322 -7.18 4.79 6.14
CA LEU A 322 -7.04 6.05 5.42
C LEU A 322 -8.33 6.88 5.44
N ASN A 323 -9.48 6.27 5.77
CA ASN A 323 -10.75 6.99 5.87
C ASN A 323 -10.71 8.01 7.01
N GLY A 324 -11.13 9.24 6.71
CA GLY A 324 -11.12 10.37 7.64
C GLY A 324 -9.78 11.11 7.75
N LEU A 325 -8.79 10.74 6.93
CA LEU A 325 -7.61 11.58 6.70
C LEU A 325 -7.95 12.73 5.75
N VAL A 326 -7.22 13.84 5.88
CA VAL A 326 -7.30 15.03 5.02
C VAL A 326 -6.17 14.96 3.99
N PRO A 327 -6.48 14.74 2.70
CA PRO A 327 -5.47 14.65 1.65
C PRO A 327 -4.89 16.02 1.28
N PHE A 328 -3.58 16.17 1.37
CA PHE A 328 -2.84 17.29 0.78
C PHE A 328 -2.14 16.81 -0.48
N VAL A 329 -2.73 17.10 -1.64
CA VAL A 329 -2.15 16.75 -2.94
C VAL A 329 -1.08 17.78 -3.31
N VAL A 330 0.15 17.33 -3.49
CA VAL A 330 1.29 18.13 -3.89
C VAL A 330 1.74 17.67 -5.29
N PRO A 331 1.18 18.25 -6.36
CA PRO A 331 1.61 17.95 -7.73
C PRO A 331 2.93 18.69 -8.01
N LEU A 332 4.06 18.00 -7.83
CA LEU A 332 5.39 18.62 -7.91
C LEU A 332 5.65 19.27 -9.27
N ARG A 333 5.15 18.64 -10.34
CA ARG A 333 5.20 19.17 -11.71
C ARG A 333 4.53 20.52 -11.87
N THR A 334 3.29 20.65 -11.40
CA THR A 334 2.51 21.89 -11.52
C THR A 334 3.09 23.01 -10.66
N LEU A 335 3.60 22.68 -9.47
CA LEU A 335 4.25 23.65 -8.60
C LEU A 335 5.54 24.22 -9.22
N ARG A 336 6.36 23.36 -9.82
CA ARG A 336 7.59 23.78 -10.49
C ARG A 336 7.34 24.53 -11.79
N ALA A 337 6.33 24.14 -12.58
CA ALA A 337 5.95 24.85 -13.81
C ALA A 337 5.56 26.33 -13.55
N ARG A 338 5.02 26.63 -12.36
CA ARG A 338 4.67 27.99 -11.92
C ARG A 338 5.86 28.79 -11.38
N GLY A 339 7.07 28.21 -11.34
CA GLY A 339 8.23 28.80 -10.68
C GLY A 339 8.12 28.87 -9.16
N GLY A 340 7.23 28.06 -8.56
CA GLY A 340 7.03 28.01 -7.11
C GLY A 340 8.10 27.18 -6.40
N THR A 341 8.34 27.53 -5.13
CA THR A 341 9.12 26.70 -4.19
C THR A 341 8.27 25.55 -3.62
N PHE A 342 8.89 24.60 -2.94
CA PHE A 342 8.14 23.57 -2.23
C PHE A 342 7.27 24.19 -1.12
N PRO A 343 5.99 23.77 -0.99
CA PRO A 343 5.05 24.45 -0.11
C PRO A 343 5.37 24.20 1.36
N GLY A 344 5.37 25.27 2.16
CA GLY A 344 5.38 25.17 3.61
C GLY A 344 4.05 24.62 4.16
N PRO A 345 3.96 24.30 5.47
CA PRO A 345 2.74 23.76 6.07
C PRO A 345 1.48 24.59 5.81
N ALA A 346 1.58 25.93 5.80
CA ALA A 346 0.46 26.83 5.54
C ALA A 346 0.01 26.87 4.07
N GLU A 347 0.87 26.45 3.15
CA GLU A 347 0.64 26.52 1.69
C GLU A 347 0.11 25.19 1.13
N LEU A 348 0.17 24.10 1.91
CA LEU A 348 -0.26 22.76 1.48
C LEU A 348 -1.71 22.69 1.01
N SER A 349 -2.63 23.43 1.64
CA SER A 349 -4.04 23.44 1.22
C SER A 349 -4.23 24.08 -0.17
N GLY A 350 -3.35 25.00 -0.56
CA GLY A 350 -3.37 25.68 -1.86
C GLY A 350 -2.52 24.99 -2.93
N ALA A 351 -1.67 24.02 -2.58
CA ALA A 351 -0.71 23.40 -3.48
C ALA A 351 -1.38 22.75 -4.72
N ALA A 352 -2.55 22.15 -4.53
CA ALA A 352 -3.34 21.52 -5.58
C ALA A 352 -4.12 22.52 -6.48
N GLY A 353 -4.18 23.81 -6.12
CA GLY A 353 -4.94 24.81 -6.88
C GLY A 353 -6.46 24.59 -6.87
N LEU A 354 -7.01 24.04 -5.79
CA LEU A 354 -8.44 23.77 -5.66
C LEU A 354 -9.27 25.07 -5.62
N VAL A 355 -10.45 25.04 -6.23
CA VAL A 355 -11.43 26.13 -6.16
C VAL A 355 -12.19 26.02 -4.84
N VAL A 356 -11.62 26.61 -3.79
CA VAL A 356 -12.17 26.65 -2.43
C VAL A 356 -11.83 27.99 -1.79
N ASP A 357 -12.60 28.41 -0.78
CA ASP A 357 -12.31 29.62 -0.01
C ASP A 357 -10.90 29.56 0.62
N THR A 358 -10.38 30.71 1.06
CA THR A 358 -9.08 30.76 1.73
C THR A 358 -9.13 29.97 3.04
N ALA A 359 -8.15 29.09 3.24
CA ALA A 359 -8.02 28.31 4.46
C ALA A 359 -7.94 29.20 5.71
N PRO A 360 -8.58 28.83 6.83
CA PRO A 360 -8.36 29.49 8.11
C PRO A 360 -6.88 29.47 8.50
N GLU A 361 -6.43 30.54 9.16
CA GLU A 361 -5.04 30.68 9.56
C GLU A 361 -4.59 29.48 10.42
N GLY A 362 -3.47 28.85 10.02
CA GLY A 362 -2.90 27.68 10.69
C GLY A 362 -3.69 26.37 10.58
N TRP A 363 -4.75 26.29 9.77
CA TRP A 363 -5.58 25.09 9.64
C TRP A 363 -4.77 23.86 9.21
N ALA A 364 -3.98 23.96 8.14
CA ALA A 364 -3.17 22.86 7.64
C ALA A 364 -2.15 22.36 8.67
N SER A 365 -1.52 23.27 9.42
CA SER A 365 -0.63 22.92 10.53
C SER A 365 -1.35 22.14 11.64
N ARG A 366 -2.57 22.54 12.01
CA ARG A 366 -3.38 21.80 13.00
C ARG A 366 -3.76 20.41 12.50
N VAL A 367 -4.08 20.26 11.22
CA VAL A 367 -4.36 18.95 10.60
C VAL A 367 -3.12 18.05 10.66
N LEU A 368 -1.93 18.59 10.33
CA LEU A 368 -0.65 17.87 10.44
C LEU A 368 -0.34 17.46 11.88
N GLU A 369 -0.50 18.36 12.86
CA GLU A 369 -0.26 18.09 14.29
C GLU A 369 -1.24 17.05 14.86
N SER A 370 -2.47 17.00 14.34
CA SER A 370 -3.47 16.00 14.73
C SER A 370 -3.21 14.59 14.16
N GLY A 371 -2.18 14.40 13.32
CA GLY A 371 -1.91 13.13 12.65
C GLY A 371 -2.99 12.72 11.63
N ARG A 372 -3.82 13.68 11.19
CA ARG A 372 -4.90 13.45 10.21
C ARG A 372 -4.48 13.78 8.78
N ALA A 373 -3.27 14.29 8.58
CA ALA A 373 -2.77 14.61 7.25
C ALA A 373 -2.41 13.36 6.44
N LEU A 374 -2.89 13.31 5.20
CA LEU A 374 -2.45 12.37 4.17
C LEU A 374 -1.74 13.18 3.07
N LEU A 375 -0.41 13.16 3.06
CA LEU A 375 0.39 13.84 2.05
C LEU A 375 0.48 12.98 0.79
N LEU A 376 0.04 13.50 -0.34
CA LEU A 376 0.05 12.82 -1.64
C LEU A 376 0.96 13.57 -2.60
N VAL A 377 2.21 13.12 -2.70
CA VAL A 377 3.25 13.77 -3.52
C VAL A 377 3.27 13.10 -4.89
N ASP A 378 2.80 13.81 -5.92
CA ASP A 378 2.73 13.29 -7.28
C ASP A 378 3.92 13.77 -8.12
N GLY A 379 4.68 12.82 -8.68
CA GLY A 379 5.70 13.08 -9.71
C GLY A 379 7.05 13.54 -9.19
N LEU A 380 7.70 12.79 -8.28
CA LEU A 380 9.08 13.07 -7.87
C LEU A 380 10.08 12.97 -9.03
N ASP A 381 9.79 12.15 -10.04
CA ASP A 381 10.60 12.04 -11.25
C ASP A 381 10.56 13.31 -12.13
N GLU A 382 9.54 14.14 -11.94
CA GLU A 382 9.29 15.37 -12.70
C GLU A 382 10.06 16.57 -12.10
N VAL A 383 10.75 16.37 -10.96
CA VAL A 383 11.72 17.33 -10.41
C VAL A 383 13.06 17.16 -11.13
N PRO A 384 13.64 18.24 -11.68
CA PRO A 384 14.97 18.21 -12.31
C PRO A 384 16.02 17.61 -11.37
N PRO A 385 16.99 16.82 -11.86
CA PRO A 385 17.99 16.15 -11.03
C PRO A 385 18.69 17.08 -10.02
N GLU A 386 18.99 18.31 -10.42
CA GLU A 386 19.63 19.35 -9.59
C GLU A 386 18.78 19.81 -8.40
N ASP A 387 17.47 19.66 -8.47
CA ASP A 387 16.49 20.12 -7.49
C ASP A 387 15.91 18.98 -6.62
N ARG A 388 16.30 17.71 -6.90
CA ARG A 388 15.80 16.54 -6.16
C ARG A 388 16.28 16.51 -4.71
N GLU A 389 17.50 16.97 -4.44
CA GLU A 389 18.00 17.13 -3.07
C GLU A 389 17.13 18.12 -2.27
N GLN A 390 16.70 19.23 -2.88
CA GLN A 390 15.80 20.17 -2.22
C GLN A 390 14.42 19.55 -1.96
N ALA A 391 13.92 18.69 -2.87
CA ALA A 391 12.68 17.95 -2.66
C ALA A 391 12.80 16.95 -1.50
N TYR A 392 13.94 16.25 -1.42
CA TYR A 392 14.27 15.35 -0.31
C TYR A 392 14.31 16.11 1.01
N ASP A 393 15.03 17.23 1.07
CA ASP A 393 15.19 18.04 2.27
C ASP A 393 13.84 18.59 2.75
N TRP A 394 13.03 19.12 1.83
CA TRP A 394 11.69 19.61 2.15
C TRP A 394 10.80 18.52 2.74
N LEU A 395 10.73 17.36 2.08
CA LEU A 395 9.90 16.25 2.52
C LEU A 395 10.38 15.70 3.87
N SER A 396 11.69 15.57 4.05
CA SER A 396 12.32 15.11 5.29
C SER A 396 12.04 16.06 6.45
N GLN A 397 12.20 17.37 6.24
CA GLN A 397 11.92 18.38 7.28
C GLN A 397 10.44 18.38 7.68
N LEU A 398 9.53 18.26 6.72
CA LEU A 398 8.09 18.23 6.98
C LEU A 398 7.71 16.97 7.78
N LEU A 399 8.19 15.79 7.36
CA LEU A 399 7.89 14.52 8.01
C LEU A 399 8.60 14.31 9.34
N ALA A 400 9.74 14.96 9.56
CA ALA A 400 10.41 15.01 10.86
C ALA A 400 9.65 15.89 11.86
N ARG A 401 9.06 17.02 11.41
CA ARG A 401 8.25 17.89 12.25
C ARG A 401 6.88 17.29 12.59
N TYR A 402 6.31 16.50 11.68
CA TYR A 402 4.99 15.88 11.79
C TYR A 402 5.05 14.36 11.55
N PRO A 403 5.54 13.57 12.52
CA PRO A 403 5.86 12.15 12.32
C PRO A 403 4.65 11.26 11.99
N GLU A 404 3.48 11.59 12.53
CA GLU A 404 2.20 10.87 12.33
C GLU A 404 1.57 11.12 10.94
N THR A 405 2.18 11.97 10.10
CA THR A 405 1.68 12.25 8.75
C THR A 405 1.83 11.01 7.87
N ARG A 406 0.71 10.55 7.30
CA ARG A 406 0.75 9.50 6.27
C ARG A 406 1.21 10.11 4.95
N CYS A 407 2.08 9.43 4.22
CA CYS A 407 2.63 9.95 2.98
C CYS A 407 2.67 8.88 1.88
N VAL A 408 2.15 9.22 0.70
CA VAL A 408 2.34 8.42 -0.52
C VAL A 408 2.99 9.32 -1.57
N ALA A 409 4.18 8.94 -2.00
CA ALA A 409 4.93 9.64 -3.03
C ALA A 409 5.10 8.76 -4.27
N THR A 410 4.98 9.33 -5.47
CA THR A 410 5.12 8.58 -6.74
C THR A 410 6.40 8.94 -7.48
N VAL A 411 7.03 7.93 -8.09
CA VAL A 411 8.27 8.11 -8.87
C VAL A 411 8.37 7.06 -9.99
N ARG A 412 9.19 7.32 -11.01
CA ARG A 412 9.56 6.31 -12.02
C ARG A 412 10.63 5.36 -11.49
N PRO A 413 10.72 4.10 -12.00
CA PRO A 413 11.54 3.05 -11.41
C PRO A 413 13.02 3.43 -11.26
N LEU A 414 13.56 4.22 -12.18
CA LEU A 414 14.97 4.60 -12.26
C LEU A 414 15.23 6.10 -12.05
N ALA A 415 14.19 6.88 -11.71
CA ALA A 415 14.36 8.33 -11.53
C ALA A 415 15.10 8.70 -10.24
N VAL A 416 15.07 7.84 -9.22
CA VAL A 416 15.83 8.01 -7.97
C VAL A 416 16.52 6.70 -7.63
N GLU A 417 17.67 6.79 -6.97
CA GLU A 417 18.42 5.62 -6.52
C GLU A 417 17.53 4.69 -5.66
N PRO A 418 17.79 3.38 -5.64
CA PRO A 418 17.13 2.47 -4.69
C PRO A 418 17.34 2.95 -3.25
N ASP A 419 16.32 2.76 -2.40
CA ASP A 419 16.34 3.13 -0.97
C ASP A 419 16.43 4.66 -0.69
N TRP A 420 16.16 5.52 -1.69
CA TRP A 420 16.36 6.98 -1.59
C TRP A 420 15.66 7.63 -0.39
N LEU A 421 14.42 7.23 -0.08
CA LEU A 421 13.65 7.74 1.07
C LEU A 421 13.59 6.76 2.26
N ARG A 422 14.42 5.71 2.25
CA ARG A 422 14.37 4.66 3.29
C ARG A 422 14.75 5.19 4.67
N SER A 423 15.71 6.12 4.74
CA SER A 423 16.10 6.84 5.95
C SER A 423 14.94 7.58 6.62
N GLU A 424 13.96 8.02 5.82
CA GLU A 424 12.76 8.73 6.26
C GLU A 424 11.59 7.77 6.56
N GLY A 425 11.85 6.46 6.62
CA GLY A 425 10.86 5.44 6.94
C GLY A 425 9.91 5.08 5.80
N PHE A 426 10.25 5.39 4.55
CA PHE A 426 9.44 4.99 3.40
C PHE A 426 9.64 3.51 3.07
N ALA A 427 8.53 2.82 2.85
CA ALA A 427 8.52 1.53 2.20
C ALA A 427 8.43 1.71 0.67
N GLU A 428 9.40 1.17 -0.06
CA GLU A 428 9.37 1.20 -1.53
C GLU A 428 8.47 0.08 -2.08
N LEU A 429 7.50 0.47 -2.89
CA LEU A 429 6.59 -0.44 -3.58
C LEU A 429 6.75 -0.25 -5.09
N ARG A 430 6.89 -1.34 -5.83
CA ARG A 430 6.88 -1.35 -7.30
C ARG A 430 5.54 -1.81 -7.83
N LEU A 431 4.82 -0.95 -8.54
CA LEU A 431 3.65 -1.33 -9.33
C LEU A 431 4.06 -2.30 -10.43
N LEU A 432 3.33 -3.40 -10.52
CA LEU A 432 3.53 -4.44 -11.52
C LEU A 432 2.61 -4.21 -12.73
N PRO A 433 2.98 -4.72 -13.92
CA PRO A 433 2.10 -4.70 -15.08
C PRO A 433 0.78 -5.44 -14.80
N MET A 434 -0.30 -5.04 -15.48
CA MET A 434 -1.60 -5.68 -15.33
C MET A 434 -1.52 -7.16 -15.69
N ARG A 435 -2.07 -8.01 -14.81
CA ARG A 435 -2.25 -9.43 -15.12
C ARG A 435 -3.41 -9.61 -16.07
N ASN A 436 -3.55 -10.82 -16.60
CA ASN A 436 -4.65 -11.14 -17.52
C ASN A 436 -6.01 -10.91 -16.86
N GLU A 437 -6.15 -11.27 -15.59
CA GLU A 437 -7.38 -11.03 -14.81
C GLU A 437 -7.68 -9.52 -14.68
N ASP A 438 -6.64 -8.71 -14.51
CA ASP A 438 -6.76 -7.26 -14.38
C ASP A 438 -7.13 -6.60 -15.72
N ILE A 439 -6.57 -7.09 -16.84
CA ILE A 439 -6.96 -6.67 -18.19
C ILE A 439 -8.44 -6.98 -18.43
N GLN A 440 -8.90 -8.20 -18.11
CA GLN A 440 -10.30 -8.58 -18.30
C GLN A 440 -11.25 -7.75 -17.41
N ALA A 441 -10.86 -7.50 -16.16
CA ALA A 441 -11.61 -6.62 -15.26
C ALA A 441 -11.68 -5.18 -15.80
N PHE A 442 -10.57 -4.67 -16.34
CA PHE A 442 -10.50 -3.34 -16.94
C PHE A 442 -11.42 -3.23 -18.17
N VAL A 443 -11.39 -4.23 -19.07
CA VAL A 443 -12.27 -4.29 -20.25
C VAL A 443 -13.74 -4.27 -19.82
N ALA A 444 -14.12 -5.10 -18.85
CA ALA A 444 -15.49 -5.16 -18.34
C ALA A 444 -15.93 -3.82 -17.72
N SER A 445 -15.09 -3.18 -16.91
CA SER A 445 -15.38 -1.86 -16.33
C SER A 445 -15.51 -0.77 -17.40
N TRP A 446 -14.64 -0.80 -18.43
CA TRP A 446 -14.68 0.14 -19.54
C TRP A 446 -15.95 -0.04 -20.40
N HIS A 447 -16.34 -1.27 -20.73
CA HIS A 447 -17.57 -1.52 -21.47
C HIS A 447 -18.82 -1.21 -20.63
N ARG A 448 -18.80 -1.51 -19.33
CA ARG A 448 -19.91 -1.19 -18.41
C ARG A 448 -20.27 0.27 -18.46
N ALA A 449 -19.29 1.17 -18.34
CA ALA A 449 -19.62 2.58 -18.33
C ALA A 449 -19.66 3.21 -19.74
N ALA A 450 -19.17 2.54 -20.78
CA ALA A 450 -19.57 2.84 -22.16
C ALA A 450 -21.08 2.59 -22.40
N ARG A 451 -21.72 1.67 -21.68
CA ARG A 451 -23.19 1.45 -21.74
C ARG A 451 -23.96 2.52 -20.97
N LEU A 452 -23.40 3.04 -19.88
CA LEU A 452 -24.05 4.08 -19.08
C LEU A 452 -24.24 5.39 -19.87
N SER A 453 -23.40 5.63 -20.87
CA SER A 453 -23.45 6.83 -21.70
C SER A 453 -24.33 6.71 -22.95
N GLU A 454 -24.55 5.51 -23.50
CA GLU A 454 -25.40 5.25 -24.66
C GLU A 454 -26.27 4.00 -24.46
N GLN A 455 -27.49 4.19 -23.94
CA GLN A 455 -28.42 3.09 -23.64
C GLN A 455 -28.97 2.36 -24.87
N ASP A 456 -28.93 2.98 -26.05
CA ASP A 456 -29.53 2.46 -27.29
C ASP A 456 -28.64 1.42 -28.04
N ASP A 457 -27.37 1.23 -27.64
CA ASP A 457 -26.39 0.37 -28.35
C ASP A 457 -25.86 -0.81 -27.48
N ALA A 458 -26.58 -1.17 -26.41
CA ALA A 458 -26.12 -2.11 -25.39
C ALA A 458 -25.78 -3.53 -25.93
N GLU A 459 -26.60 -4.09 -26.83
CA GLU A 459 -26.36 -5.43 -27.41
C GLU A 459 -25.07 -5.48 -28.24
N ARG A 460 -24.77 -4.44 -29.01
CA ARG A 460 -23.52 -4.32 -29.78
C ARG A 460 -22.30 -4.20 -28.85
N LEU A 461 -22.43 -3.47 -27.76
CA LEU A 461 -21.37 -3.32 -26.76
C LEU A 461 -21.08 -4.63 -26.01
N ASP A 462 -22.09 -5.48 -25.80
CA ASP A 462 -21.95 -6.84 -25.27
C ASP A 462 -21.13 -7.73 -26.22
N GLU A 463 -21.45 -7.72 -27.52
CA GLU A 463 -20.71 -8.49 -28.53
C GLU A 463 -19.24 -8.04 -28.62
N LEU A 464 -19.00 -6.73 -28.62
CA LEU A 464 -17.65 -6.17 -28.68
C LEU A 464 -16.85 -6.47 -27.40
N GLU A 465 -17.47 -6.44 -26.23
CA GLU A 465 -16.82 -6.81 -24.96
C GLU A 465 -16.35 -8.27 -25.00
N GLN A 466 -17.24 -9.18 -25.44
CA GLN A 466 -16.93 -10.60 -25.54
C GLN A 466 -15.86 -10.89 -26.60
N ASP A 467 -15.92 -10.24 -27.76
CA ASP A 467 -14.91 -10.37 -28.81
C ASP A 467 -13.55 -9.87 -28.34
N LEU A 468 -13.48 -8.69 -27.72
CA LEU A 468 -12.21 -8.14 -27.23
C LEU A 468 -11.59 -9.00 -26.12
N ALA A 469 -12.42 -9.49 -25.19
CA ALA A 469 -11.99 -10.43 -24.15
C ALA A 469 -11.38 -11.70 -24.76
N LEU A 470 -12.00 -12.24 -25.82
CA LEU A 470 -11.51 -13.41 -26.55
C LEU A 470 -10.22 -13.11 -27.31
N GLN A 471 -10.10 -11.95 -27.96
CA GLN A 471 -8.89 -11.54 -28.66
C GLN A 471 -7.70 -11.39 -27.71
N PHE A 472 -7.91 -10.83 -26.51
CA PHE A 472 -6.87 -10.79 -25.48
C PHE A 472 -6.45 -12.18 -25.00
N ASP A 473 -7.39 -13.13 -24.94
CA ASP A 473 -7.11 -14.50 -24.56
C ASP A 473 -6.36 -15.29 -25.64
N GLN A 474 -6.62 -15.00 -26.92
CA GLN A 474 -6.02 -15.71 -28.05
C GLN A 474 -4.74 -15.08 -28.59
N ASN A 475 -4.49 -13.79 -28.35
CA ASN A 475 -3.35 -13.06 -28.92
C ASN A 475 -2.39 -12.58 -27.82
N PRO A 476 -1.30 -13.33 -27.53
CA PRO A 476 -0.29 -12.94 -26.53
C PRO A 476 0.36 -11.58 -26.80
N THR A 477 0.56 -11.21 -28.06
CA THR A 477 1.18 -9.93 -28.45
C THR A 477 0.28 -8.75 -28.12
N LEU A 478 -1.02 -8.86 -28.42
CA LEU A 478 -2.01 -7.86 -28.05
C LEU A 478 -2.15 -7.73 -26.52
N ARG A 479 -2.07 -8.87 -25.82
CA ARG A 479 -2.11 -8.90 -24.36
C ARG A 479 -0.90 -8.22 -23.72
N ASP A 480 0.30 -8.47 -24.24
CA ASP A 480 1.52 -7.82 -23.79
C ASP A 480 1.46 -6.30 -23.98
N LEU A 481 0.85 -5.87 -25.09
CA LEU A 481 0.59 -4.45 -25.36
C LEU A 481 -0.40 -3.81 -24.36
N ALA A 482 -1.38 -4.56 -23.87
CA ALA A 482 -2.41 -4.08 -22.93
C ALA A 482 -1.99 -4.15 -21.45
N ARG A 483 -0.73 -4.47 -21.14
CA ARG A 483 -0.25 -4.60 -19.75
C ARG A 483 -0.22 -3.29 -18.95
N THR A 484 -0.46 -2.14 -19.59
CA THR A 484 -0.64 -0.86 -18.90
C THR A 484 -2.10 -0.37 -19.05
N PRO A 485 -2.72 0.17 -17.97
CA PRO A 485 -4.11 0.64 -18.01
C PRO A 485 -4.40 1.59 -19.18
N LEU A 486 -3.46 2.50 -19.50
CA LEU A 486 -3.62 3.39 -20.64
C LEU A 486 -3.74 2.63 -21.97
N LEU A 487 -2.82 1.72 -22.25
CA LEU A 487 -2.85 1.00 -23.53
C LEU A 487 -4.05 0.09 -23.64
N CYS A 488 -4.48 -0.50 -22.53
CA CYS A 488 -5.74 -1.23 -22.49
C CYS A 488 -6.93 -0.33 -22.86
N ALA A 489 -7.01 0.87 -22.30
CA ALA A 489 -8.06 1.84 -22.66
C ALA A 489 -8.02 2.25 -24.15
N VAL A 490 -6.82 2.49 -24.69
CA VAL A 490 -6.63 2.79 -26.13
C VAL A 490 -7.10 1.63 -27.00
N ILE A 491 -6.80 0.39 -26.61
CA ILE A 491 -7.24 -0.81 -27.33
C ILE A 491 -8.76 -0.95 -27.28
N CYS A 492 -9.40 -0.79 -26.11
CA CYS A 492 -10.86 -0.82 -25.98
C CYS A 492 -11.53 0.19 -26.91
N ALA A 493 -11.00 1.42 -26.93
CA ALA A 493 -11.52 2.49 -27.77
C ALA A 493 -11.37 2.19 -29.28
N LEU A 494 -10.20 1.71 -29.70
CA LEU A 494 -9.94 1.36 -31.10
C LEU A 494 -10.79 0.17 -31.55
N HIS A 495 -10.93 -0.85 -30.71
CA HIS A 495 -11.73 -2.04 -30.98
C HIS A 495 -13.20 -1.67 -31.20
N ARG A 496 -13.77 -0.87 -30.29
CA ARG A 496 -15.14 -0.36 -30.42
C ARG A 496 -15.34 0.43 -31.71
N ARG A 497 -14.36 1.23 -32.11
CA ARG A 497 -14.49 2.16 -33.25
C ARG A 497 -14.22 1.51 -34.61
N ARG A 498 -13.49 0.40 -34.64
CA ARG A 498 -13.18 -0.36 -35.87
C ARG A 498 -13.94 -1.67 -35.98
N ASP A 499 -15.01 -1.85 -35.21
CA ASP A 499 -15.87 -3.03 -35.25
C ASP A 499 -15.09 -4.35 -35.15
N GLY A 500 -14.20 -4.42 -34.16
CA GLY A 500 -13.43 -5.63 -33.86
C GLY A 500 -12.02 -5.71 -34.47
N PHE A 501 -11.64 -4.80 -35.37
CA PHE A 501 -10.32 -4.84 -36.02
C PHE A 501 -9.25 -4.07 -35.25
N LEU A 502 -8.29 -4.81 -34.68
CA LEU A 502 -7.14 -4.24 -33.97
C LEU A 502 -5.83 -4.31 -34.76
N PRO A 503 -4.96 -3.29 -34.67
CA PRO A 503 -3.64 -3.31 -35.27
C PRO A 503 -2.70 -4.34 -34.60
N GLU A 504 -1.82 -4.98 -35.38
CA GLU A 504 -0.94 -6.06 -34.89
C GLU A 504 0.34 -5.59 -34.19
N THR A 505 0.74 -4.33 -34.39
CA THR A 505 1.98 -3.77 -33.80
C THR A 505 1.70 -2.56 -32.90
N ARG A 506 2.54 -2.38 -31.87
CA ARG A 506 2.53 -1.20 -30.98
C ARG A 506 2.55 0.13 -31.76
N TRP A 507 3.34 0.22 -32.83
CA TRP A 507 3.40 1.37 -33.74
C TRP A 507 2.08 1.65 -34.43
N SER A 508 1.50 0.61 -35.04
CA SER A 508 0.23 0.73 -35.74
C SER A 508 -0.92 1.07 -34.79
N LEU A 509 -0.83 0.66 -33.52
CA LEU A 509 -1.76 1.03 -32.46
C LEU A 509 -1.66 2.53 -32.14
N TYR A 510 -0.46 3.06 -31.87
CA TYR A 510 -0.28 4.49 -31.61
C TYR A 510 -0.69 5.36 -32.79
N ARG A 511 -0.29 4.99 -34.01
CA ARG A 511 -0.70 5.68 -35.23
C ARG A 511 -2.23 5.69 -35.38
N SER A 512 -2.86 4.53 -35.23
CA SER A 512 -4.31 4.41 -35.34
C SER A 512 -5.03 5.18 -34.24
N ALA A 513 -4.50 5.22 -33.02
CA ALA A 513 -5.02 6.02 -31.91
C ALA A 513 -4.87 7.53 -32.18
N LEU A 514 -3.74 7.97 -32.74
CA LEU A 514 -3.52 9.36 -33.09
C LEU A 514 -4.46 9.81 -34.24
N GLU A 515 -4.60 9.00 -35.28
CA GLU A 515 -5.57 9.22 -36.37
C GLU A 515 -7.01 9.23 -35.85
N MET A 516 -7.31 8.37 -34.87
CA MET A 516 -8.60 8.31 -34.20
C MET A 516 -8.91 9.64 -33.49
N LEU A 517 -7.96 10.17 -32.72
CA LEU A 517 -8.09 11.41 -31.95
C LEU A 517 -8.12 12.67 -32.83
N LEU A 518 -7.23 12.75 -33.82
CA LEU A 518 -7.07 13.92 -34.69
C LEU A 518 -8.06 13.95 -35.86
N GLY A 519 -8.42 12.79 -36.43
CA GLY A 519 -9.05 12.72 -37.76
C GLY A 519 -10.58 12.72 -37.84
N HIS A 520 -11.33 12.62 -36.73
CA HIS A 520 -12.79 12.39 -36.79
C HIS A 520 -13.67 13.24 -35.89
N ARG A 521 -13.10 14.05 -34.99
CA ARG A 521 -13.91 14.98 -34.16
C ARG A 521 -14.64 16.04 -35.00
N ASP A 522 -14.15 16.35 -36.21
CA ASP A 522 -14.74 17.39 -37.09
C ASP A 522 -15.78 16.86 -38.09
N ARG A 523 -15.74 15.58 -38.49
CA ARG A 523 -16.66 15.04 -39.52
C ARG A 523 -18.05 14.63 -38.99
N ARG A 524 -18.17 14.18 -37.74
CA ARG A 524 -19.43 13.64 -37.20
C ARG A 524 -20.41 14.69 -36.65
N ARG A 525 -19.96 15.90 -36.30
CA ARG A 525 -20.84 16.90 -35.67
C ARG A 525 -21.80 17.65 -36.61
N ARG A 526 -21.70 17.54 -37.95
CA ARG A 526 -22.57 18.27 -38.92
C ARG A 526 -22.83 19.76 -38.56
N ILE A 527 -21.91 20.39 -37.84
CA ILE A 527 -21.95 21.80 -37.46
C ILE A 527 -20.75 22.41 -38.17
N GLY A 528 -21.00 23.31 -39.12
CA GLY A 528 -19.95 24.03 -39.85
C GLY A 528 -18.93 24.63 -38.88
N ALA A 529 -17.65 24.64 -39.27
CA ALA A 529 -16.50 25.12 -38.51
C ALA A 529 -16.83 26.36 -37.64
N PRO A 530 -17.12 26.21 -36.32
CA PRO A 530 -17.57 27.33 -35.48
C PRO A 530 -16.48 28.39 -35.28
N GLU A 531 -15.21 27.99 -35.40
CA GLU A 531 -14.03 28.85 -35.26
C GLU A 531 -13.46 29.32 -36.61
N GLY A 532 -13.99 28.81 -37.74
CA GLY A 532 -13.49 29.11 -39.09
C GLY A 532 -12.14 28.46 -39.46
N ILE A 533 -11.63 27.55 -38.63
CA ILE A 533 -10.31 26.93 -38.77
C ILE A 533 -10.45 25.53 -39.38
N GLY A 534 -9.85 25.31 -40.55
CA GLY A 534 -9.76 23.99 -41.20
C GLY A 534 -8.32 23.51 -41.26
N LEU A 535 -7.88 22.78 -40.23
CA LEU A 535 -6.59 22.09 -40.20
C LEU A 535 -6.76 20.66 -40.69
N SER A 536 -5.84 20.22 -41.55
CA SER A 536 -5.68 18.80 -41.90
C SER A 536 -5.06 18.02 -40.73
N VAL A 537 -5.21 16.70 -40.76
CA VAL A 537 -4.60 15.81 -39.76
C VAL A 537 -3.07 15.95 -39.79
N GLU A 538 -2.45 16.13 -40.96
CA GLU A 538 -1.01 16.37 -41.07
C GLU A 538 -0.60 17.68 -40.40
N GLU A 539 -1.33 18.79 -40.62
CA GLU A 539 -1.02 20.08 -40.01
C GLU A 539 -1.22 20.07 -38.48
N HIS A 540 -2.27 19.39 -37.98
CA HIS A 540 -2.43 19.17 -36.54
C HIS A 540 -1.25 18.39 -35.96
N THR A 541 -0.82 17.34 -36.66
CA THR A 541 0.27 16.49 -36.20
C THR A 541 1.57 17.29 -36.13
N GLN A 542 1.93 18.05 -37.16
CA GLN A 542 3.13 18.92 -37.18
C GLN A 542 3.08 19.99 -36.08
N LEU A 543 1.89 20.54 -35.84
CA LEU A 543 1.49 21.32 -34.65
C LEU A 543 2.09 20.79 -33.35
N LEU A 544 1.66 19.56 -33.05
CA LEU A 544 1.94 18.88 -31.80
C LEU A 544 3.36 18.31 -31.75
N GLN A 545 3.91 17.89 -32.90
CA GLN A 545 5.29 17.45 -33.05
C GLN A 545 6.29 18.50 -32.57
N ARG A 546 6.10 19.77 -32.98
CA ARG A 546 7.01 20.85 -32.59
C ARG A 546 6.99 21.14 -31.08
N ILE A 547 5.81 21.02 -30.46
CA ILE A 547 5.68 21.14 -28.99
C ILE A 547 6.33 19.93 -28.30
N ALA A 548 6.09 18.72 -28.81
CA ALA A 548 6.58 17.48 -28.24
C ALA A 548 8.12 17.39 -28.23
N VAL A 549 8.80 17.73 -29.34
CA VAL A 549 10.27 17.75 -29.39
C VAL A 549 10.86 18.74 -28.41
N TRP A 550 10.30 19.93 -28.32
CA TRP A 550 10.78 20.94 -27.38
C TRP A 550 10.64 20.44 -25.93
N LEU A 551 9.51 19.84 -25.58
CA LEU A 551 9.31 19.25 -24.25
C LEU A 551 10.33 18.14 -23.95
N VAL A 552 10.61 17.24 -24.90
CA VAL A 552 11.62 16.18 -24.72
C VAL A 552 13.02 16.77 -24.54
N ARG A 553 13.42 17.76 -25.36
CA ARG A 553 14.73 18.43 -25.27
C ARG A 553 14.93 19.14 -23.94
N GLU A 554 13.91 19.83 -23.45
CA GLU A 554 13.98 20.55 -22.16
C GLU A 554 13.72 19.65 -20.96
N SER A 555 13.49 18.34 -21.17
CA SER A 555 13.06 17.40 -20.12
C SER A 555 11.80 17.87 -19.35
N GLN A 556 10.88 18.52 -20.06
CA GLN A 556 9.62 19.07 -19.53
C GLN A 556 8.41 18.22 -19.96
N SER A 557 7.35 18.29 -19.17
CA SER A 557 6.07 17.57 -19.39
C SER A 557 4.85 18.49 -19.45
N GLU A 558 4.96 19.72 -18.93
CA GLU A 558 3.95 20.78 -19.03
C GLU A 558 4.58 22.04 -19.61
N PHE A 559 3.74 22.96 -20.10
CA PHE A 559 4.17 24.21 -20.70
C PHE A 559 3.13 25.31 -20.54
N THR A 560 3.59 26.56 -20.44
CA THR A 560 2.70 27.72 -20.29
C THR A 560 2.11 28.17 -21.63
N GLN A 561 1.06 28.97 -21.59
CA GLN A 561 0.50 29.61 -22.79
C GLN A 561 1.56 30.37 -23.58
N ASP A 562 2.40 31.17 -22.92
CA ASP A 562 3.47 31.91 -23.59
C ASP A 562 4.50 30.98 -24.26
N GLN A 563 4.87 29.87 -23.61
CA GLN A 563 5.75 28.87 -24.20
C GLN A 563 5.10 28.21 -25.42
N ALA A 564 3.82 27.83 -25.31
CA ALA A 564 3.04 27.26 -26.40
C ALA A 564 2.99 28.22 -27.60
N LEU A 565 2.66 29.49 -27.37
CA LEU A 565 2.57 30.52 -28.40
C LEU A 565 3.91 30.75 -29.09
N ARG A 566 5.02 30.71 -28.35
CA ARG A 566 6.37 30.81 -28.94
C ARG A 566 6.68 29.62 -29.84
N GLN A 567 6.41 28.40 -29.40
CA GLN A 567 6.71 27.21 -30.22
C GLN A 567 5.76 27.09 -31.43
N LEU A 568 4.48 27.40 -31.25
CA LEU A 568 3.51 27.49 -32.34
C LEU A 568 3.87 28.60 -33.32
N GLY A 569 4.33 29.76 -32.84
CA GLY A 569 4.79 30.85 -33.71
C GLY A 569 5.98 30.44 -34.58
N ARG A 570 6.92 29.65 -34.03
CA ARG A 570 8.03 29.06 -34.78
C ARG A 570 7.55 28.02 -35.81
N ALA A 571 6.62 27.14 -35.43
CA ALA A 571 6.04 26.15 -36.35
C ALA A 571 5.27 26.81 -37.51
N LEU A 572 4.49 27.85 -37.20
CA LEU A 572 3.63 28.55 -38.15
C LEU A 572 4.41 29.38 -39.16
N ALA A 573 5.65 29.76 -38.86
CA ALA A 573 6.53 30.41 -39.83
C ALA A 573 6.77 29.53 -41.07
N GLY A 574 6.71 28.19 -40.93
CA GLY A 574 6.79 27.23 -42.03
C GLY A 574 5.44 26.86 -42.68
N MET A 575 4.31 27.36 -42.16
CA MET A 575 2.96 26.98 -42.60
C MET A 575 2.16 28.19 -43.10
N GLU A 576 2.55 28.75 -44.25
CA GLU A 576 2.00 30.00 -44.81
C GLU A 576 0.46 29.99 -44.98
N ARG A 577 -0.11 28.83 -45.33
CA ARG A 577 -1.56 28.63 -45.45
C ARG A 577 -2.30 28.79 -44.11
N VAL A 578 -1.69 28.33 -43.02
CA VAL A 578 -2.29 28.32 -41.68
C VAL A 578 -2.01 29.64 -40.95
N SER A 579 -0.80 30.17 -41.07
CA SER A 579 -0.37 31.43 -40.45
C SER A 579 -1.10 32.65 -41.00
N ALA A 580 -1.50 32.63 -42.27
CA ALA A 580 -2.33 33.68 -42.89
C ALA A 580 -3.80 33.64 -42.44
N GLN A 581 -4.28 32.50 -41.95
CA GLN A 581 -5.69 32.29 -41.61
C GLN A 581 -5.97 32.52 -40.12
N VAL A 582 -5.03 32.20 -39.23
CA VAL A 582 -5.30 32.13 -37.79
C VAL A 582 -4.08 32.51 -36.94
N PRO A 583 -4.22 33.40 -35.93
CA PRO A 583 -3.14 33.69 -34.98
C PRO A 583 -2.81 32.48 -34.08
N PRO A 584 -1.56 32.35 -33.58
CA PRO A 584 -1.12 31.21 -32.76
C PRO A 584 -2.01 30.92 -31.54
N ALA A 585 -2.58 31.96 -30.92
CA ALA A 585 -3.47 31.81 -29.76
C ALA A 585 -4.77 31.06 -30.11
N LYS A 586 -5.38 31.37 -31.25
CA LYS A 586 -6.58 30.65 -31.71
C LYS A 586 -6.25 29.21 -32.12
N ILE A 587 -5.04 28.95 -32.63
CA ILE A 587 -4.58 27.60 -32.95
C ILE A 587 -4.35 26.78 -31.68
N LEU A 588 -3.77 27.38 -30.64
CA LEU A 588 -3.62 26.73 -29.34
C LEU A 588 -4.98 26.36 -28.74
N THR A 589 -5.92 27.31 -28.71
CA THR A 589 -7.30 27.05 -28.27
C THR A 589 -7.96 25.93 -29.09
N HIS A 590 -7.73 25.92 -30.40
CA HIS A 590 -8.23 24.87 -31.28
C HIS A 590 -7.60 23.51 -30.96
N LEU A 591 -6.28 23.42 -30.76
CA LEU A 591 -5.60 22.18 -30.37
C LEU A 591 -6.10 21.67 -29.00
N LEU A 592 -6.31 22.54 -28.02
CA LEU A 592 -6.85 22.16 -26.71
C LEU A 592 -8.30 21.65 -26.81
N ASN A 593 -9.14 22.33 -27.59
CA ASN A 593 -10.55 22.00 -27.72
C ASN A 593 -10.82 20.79 -28.64
N ARG A 594 -9.92 20.51 -29.59
CA ARG A 594 -10.19 19.57 -30.70
C ARG A 594 -9.21 18.41 -30.78
N SER A 595 -7.91 18.58 -30.51
CA SER A 595 -6.93 17.48 -30.68
C SER A 595 -7.18 16.32 -29.74
N GLY A 596 -7.68 16.58 -28.52
CA GLY A 596 -7.81 15.55 -27.49
C GLY A 596 -6.48 14.91 -27.11
N LEU A 597 -5.36 15.58 -27.40
CA LEU A 597 -4.01 15.18 -27.03
C LEU A 597 -3.37 16.16 -26.06
N LEU A 598 -3.83 17.41 -26.07
CA LEU A 598 -3.47 18.44 -25.10
C LEU A 598 -4.63 18.70 -24.14
N GLN A 599 -4.30 18.94 -22.88
CA GLN A 599 -5.25 19.33 -21.84
C GLN A 599 -4.71 20.51 -21.04
N GLU A 600 -5.63 21.37 -20.60
CA GLU A 600 -5.39 22.43 -19.64
C GLU A 600 -5.55 21.88 -18.22
N ARG A 601 -4.56 22.11 -17.36
CA ARG A 601 -4.52 21.61 -15.98
C ARG A 601 -5.03 22.66 -14.99
N THR A 602 -4.53 23.89 -15.14
CA THR A 602 -4.85 25.08 -14.33
C THR A 602 -4.57 26.33 -15.17
N ASP A 603 -5.15 27.48 -14.83
CA ASP A 603 -5.04 28.75 -15.58
C ASP A 603 -3.67 28.93 -16.27
N ASP A 604 -3.67 28.89 -17.61
CA ASP A 604 -2.53 29.08 -18.53
C ASP A 604 -1.40 28.01 -18.53
N THR A 605 -1.63 26.81 -17.97
CA THR A 605 -0.70 25.66 -18.04
C THR A 605 -1.29 24.46 -18.77
N TYR A 606 -0.55 23.95 -19.76
CA TYR A 606 -0.97 22.90 -20.68
C TYR A 606 -0.02 21.70 -20.68
N GLN A 607 -0.53 20.52 -21.04
CA GLN A 607 0.28 19.32 -21.18
C GLN A 607 -0.32 18.30 -22.15
N PHE A 608 0.47 17.31 -22.55
CA PHE A 608 -0.07 16.12 -23.20
C PHE A 608 -0.92 15.28 -22.25
N ILE A 609 -1.96 14.63 -22.75
CA ILE A 609 -2.80 13.71 -21.95
C ILE A 609 -1.97 12.54 -21.43
N HIS A 610 -1.01 12.08 -22.23
CA HIS A 610 -0.06 11.06 -21.81
C HIS A 610 1.32 11.26 -22.44
N ARG A 611 2.39 11.03 -21.66
CA ARG A 611 3.78 11.17 -22.10
C ARG A 611 4.13 10.29 -23.29
N THR A 612 3.57 9.09 -23.39
CA THR A 612 3.81 8.22 -24.57
C THR A 612 3.37 8.84 -25.90
N PHE A 613 2.32 9.69 -25.93
CA PHE A 613 1.96 10.42 -27.16
C PHE A 613 2.93 11.57 -27.44
N GLN A 614 3.43 12.24 -26.39
CA GLN A 614 4.53 13.19 -26.52
C GLN A 614 5.76 12.51 -27.09
N ASP A 615 6.20 11.38 -26.53
CA ASP A 615 7.39 10.65 -26.98
C ASP A 615 7.22 10.17 -28.44
N TYR A 616 6.03 9.70 -28.82
CA TYR A 616 5.73 9.28 -30.19
C TYR A 616 5.79 10.45 -31.19
N LEU A 617 5.19 11.59 -30.85
CA LEU A 617 5.22 12.79 -31.70
C LEU A 617 6.63 13.39 -31.77
N ALA A 618 7.37 13.39 -30.67
CA ALA A 618 8.76 13.83 -30.63
C ALA A 618 9.64 12.94 -31.50
N ALA A 619 9.51 11.63 -31.38
CA ALA A 619 10.21 10.65 -32.19
C ALA A 619 9.98 10.86 -33.69
N LYS A 620 8.73 11.12 -34.10
CA LYS A 620 8.40 11.41 -35.49
C LYS A 620 9.12 12.65 -36.03
N GLU A 621 9.11 13.74 -35.26
CA GLU A 621 9.77 15.00 -35.64
C GLU A 621 11.30 14.88 -35.70
N PHE A 622 11.92 14.15 -34.77
CA PHE A 622 13.37 13.93 -34.80
C PHE A 622 13.82 13.23 -36.10
N ILE A 623 12.98 12.36 -36.65
CA ILE A 623 13.23 11.71 -37.94
C ILE A 623 12.94 12.66 -39.10
N GLU A 624 11.81 13.38 -39.11
CA GLU A 624 11.44 14.29 -40.20
C GLU A 624 12.40 15.50 -40.34
N ASP A 625 12.96 16.01 -39.24
CA ASP A 625 13.95 17.11 -39.24
C ASP A 625 15.43 16.63 -39.30
N ASP A 626 15.69 15.34 -39.57
CA ASP A 626 17.06 14.73 -39.70
C ASP A 626 17.97 14.91 -38.45
N HIS A 627 17.39 14.85 -37.24
CA HIS A 627 18.10 14.99 -35.96
C HIS A 627 18.55 13.64 -35.37
N LEU A 628 18.86 12.64 -36.22
CA LEU A 628 19.29 11.31 -35.79
C LEU A 628 20.54 11.32 -34.88
N ASN A 629 21.48 12.21 -35.13
CA ASN A 629 22.70 12.32 -34.31
C ASN A 629 22.41 12.78 -32.87
N GLU A 630 21.35 13.56 -32.67
CA GLU A 630 20.92 14.01 -31.35
C GLU A 630 20.35 12.83 -30.54
N LEU A 631 19.48 12.04 -31.17
CA LEU A 631 18.96 10.79 -30.58
C LEU A 631 20.09 9.84 -30.16
N LEU A 632 21.12 9.69 -31.01
CA LEU A 632 22.29 8.85 -30.72
C LEU A 632 23.19 9.43 -29.61
N GLY A 633 23.18 10.75 -29.42
CA GLY A 633 23.90 11.44 -28.35
C GLY A 633 23.33 11.11 -26.97
N HIS A 634 22.02 10.93 -26.89
CA HIS A 634 21.29 10.62 -25.65
C HIS A 634 20.96 9.13 -25.50
N ALA A 635 21.59 8.22 -26.27
CA ALA A 635 21.29 6.78 -26.23
C ALA A 635 21.56 6.12 -24.86
N ASP A 636 22.46 6.70 -24.07
CA ASP A 636 22.78 6.25 -22.71
C ASP A 636 21.76 6.75 -21.67
N GLU A 637 20.92 7.72 -22.03
CA GLU A 637 19.93 8.32 -21.15
C GLU A 637 18.59 7.58 -21.26
N GLU A 638 18.12 7.05 -20.13
CA GLU A 638 16.87 6.29 -20.07
C GLU A 638 15.62 7.03 -20.60
N PRO A 639 15.40 8.34 -20.32
CA PRO A 639 14.23 9.06 -20.84
C PRO A 639 14.14 9.07 -22.37
N TRP A 640 15.27 8.90 -23.05
CA TRP A 640 15.38 8.91 -24.50
C TRP A 640 15.27 7.52 -25.12
N GLN A 641 15.45 6.43 -24.37
CA GLN A 641 15.39 5.08 -24.94
C GLN A 641 14.02 4.75 -25.53
N ASP A 642 12.95 5.16 -24.87
CA ASP A 642 11.59 5.01 -25.40
C ASP A 642 11.39 5.86 -26.67
N VAL A 643 11.89 7.10 -26.68
CA VAL A 643 11.85 7.98 -27.86
C VAL A 643 12.63 7.39 -29.03
N ILE A 644 13.82 6.83 -28.80
CA ILE A 644 14.65 6.17 -29.81
C ILE A 644 13.96 4.94 -30.39
N LEU A 645 13.35 4.12 -29.53
CA LEU A 645 12.57 2.97 -29.97
C LEU A 645 11.37 3.40 -30.81
N LEU A 646 10.70 4.50 -30.44
CA LEU A 646 9.63 5.10 -31.23
C LEU A 646 10.12 5.73 -32.54
N ALA A 647 11.32 6.29 -32.55
CA ALA A 647 11.93 6.86 -33.74
C ALA A 647 12.24 5.78 -34.78
N ALA A 648 12.68 4.59 -34.35
CA ALA A 648 12.91 3.45 -35.24
C ALA A 648 11.66 3.05 -36.05
N GLY A 649 10.46 3.19 -35.47
CA GLY A 649 9.19 2.96 -36.18
C GLY A 649 8.82 4.02 -37.21
N HIS A 650 9.40 5.23 -37.10
CA HIS A 650 9.22 6.34 -38.04
C HIS A 650 10.30 6.41 -39.12
N CYS A 651 11.45 5.77 -38.90
CA CYS A 651 12.57 5.77 -39.84
C CYS A 651 12.22 5.17 -41.20
N GLY A 652 12.67 5.84 -42.27
CA GLY A 652 12.80 5.24 -43.58
C GLY A 652 13.92 4.18 -43.63
N ARG A 653 14.01 3.45 -44.76
CA ARG A 653 14.98 2.36 -44.94
C ARG A 653 16.43 2.76 -44.64
N ARG A 654 16.85 3.95 -45.07
CA ARG A 654 18.22 4.46 -44.90
C ARG A 654 18.47 4.95 -43.48
N GLU A 655 17.53 5.70 -42.92
CA GLU A 655 17.60 6.26 -41.56
C GLU A 655 17.66 5.16 -40.52
N LEU A 656 16.86 4.10 -40.68
CA LEU A 656 16.86 2.98 -39.75
C LEU A 656 18.21 2.25 -39.70
N ALA A 657 18.83 2.07 -40.87
CA ALA A 657 20.17 1.50 -40.97
C ALA A 657 21.23 2.39 -40.29
N LEU A 658 21.10 3.71 -40.39
CA LEU A 658 21.99 4.66 -39.71
C LEU A 658 21.77 4.67 -38.20
N LEU A 659 20.51 4.67 -37.74
CA LEU A 659 20.16 4.61 -36.32
C LEU A 659 20.73 3.36 -35.67
N VAL A 660 20.47 2.19 -36.26
CA VAL A 660 20.92 0.90 -35.74
C VAL A 660 22.45 0.83 -35.69
N ARG A 661 23.14 1.22 -36.77
CA ARG A 661 24.62 1.27 -36.76
C ARG A 661 25.15 2.24 -35.71
N GLY A 662 24.57 3.43 -35.63
CA GLY A 662 24.96 4.44 -34.65
C GLY A 662 24.78 3.97 -33.21
N LEU A 663 23.72 3.22 -32.90
CA LEU A 663 23.52 2.61 -31.59
C LEU A 663 24.54 1.51 -31.30
N LEU A 664 24.87 0.66 -32.28
CA LEU A 664 25.93 -0.34 -32.12
C LEU A 664 27.28 0.33 -31.82
N ASP A 665 27.63 1.38 -32.58
CA ASP A 665 28.85 2.16 -32.39
C ASP A 665 28.86 2.89 -31.02
N ALA A 666 27.71 3.43 -30.61
CA ALA A 666 27.55 4.06 -29.30
C ALA A 666 27.83 3.07 -28.16
N GLY A 667 27.32 1.83 -28.27
CA GLY A 667 27.59 0.77 -27.30
C GLY A 667 29.05 0.33 -27.26
N LEU A 668 29.80 0.45 -28.37
CA LEU A 668 31.24 0.15 -28.41
C LEU A 668 32.10 1.18 -27.66
N ARG A 669 31.56 2.37 -27.35
CA ARG A 669 32.23 3.37 -26.48
C ARG A 669 32.34 2.91 -25.03
N HIS A 670 31.53 1.92 -24.65
CA HIS A 670 31.48 1.34 -23.31
C HIS A 670 32.30 0.04 -23.21
N TRP A 671 32.74 -0.30 -22.00
CA TRP A 671 33.50 -1.53 -21.75
C TRP A 671 32.69 -2.78 -22.12
N ALA A 672 33.38 -3.83 -22.60
CA ALA A 672 32.76 -4.96 -23.31
C ALA A 672 31.71 -5.76 -22.53
N GLN A 673 31.75 -5.72 -21.20
CA GLN A 673 30.84 -6.46 -20.33
C GLN A 673 29.92 -5.52 -19.52
N SER A 674 29.82 -4.24 -19.91
CA SER A 674 29.06 -3.26 -19.16
C SER A 674 27.56 -3.42 -19.28
N ALA A 675 26.86 -3.08 -18.19
CA ALA A 675 25.41 -2.94 -18.23
C ALA A 675 24.99 -1.88 -19.26
N ALA A 676 25.73 -0.76 -19.36
CA ALA A 676 25.45 0.31 -20.33
C ALA A 676 25.55 -0.18 -21.79
N ARG A 677 26.62 -0.91 -22.13
CA ARG A 677 26.82 -1.52 -23.45
C ARG A 677 25.70 -2.49 -23.78
N THR A 678 25.36 -3.35 -22.82
CA THR A 678 24.28 -4.33 -22.97
C THR A 678 22.96 -3.62 -23.26
N THR A 679 22.64 -2.56 -22.52
CA THR A 679 21.42 -1.77 -22.71
C THR A 679 21.35 -1.13 -24.10
N VAL A 680 22.42 -0.49 -24.56
CA VAL A 680 22.44 0.17 -25.88
C VAL A 680 22.41 -0.84 -27.03
N HIS A 681 23.14 -1.96 -26.91
CA HIS A 681 23.12 -3.04 -27.92
C HIS A 681 21.77 -3.76 -27.97
N VAL A 682 21.12 -3.96 -26.82
CA VAL A 682 19.73 -4.43 -26.75
C VAL A 682 18.79 -3.44 -27.42
N LEU A 683 18.94 -2.14 -27.18
CA LEU A 683 18.13 -1.11 -27.83
C LEU A 683 18.30 -1.14 -29.36
N ALA A 684 19.52 -1.29 -29.86
CA ALA A 684 19.79 -1.47 -31.29
C ALA A 684 19.09 -2.71 -31.86
N ALA A 685 19.13 -3.83 -31.13
CA ALA A 685 18.45 -5.06 -31.52
C ALA A 685 16.92 -4.94 -31.50
N LEU A 686 16.35 -4.21 -30.53
CA LEU A 686 14.92 -3.90 -30.49
C LEU A 686 14.49 -3.04 -31.69
N CYS A 687 15.25 -1.99 -32.01
CA CYS A 687 15.01 -1.17 -33.20
C CYS A 687 15.06 -2.03 -34.49
N ALA A 688 15.98 -2.98 -34.55
CA ALA A 688 16.11 -3.88 -35.70
C ALA A 688 14.98 -4.94 -35.79
N GLN A 689 14.46 -5.44 -34.66
CA GLN A 689 13.33 -6.39 -34.63
C GLN A 689 12.04 -5.78 -35.18
N HIS A 690 11.84 -4.48 -34.97
CA HIS A 690 10.67 -3.76 -35.46
C HIS A 690 10.84 -3.22 -36.89
N ALA A 691 11.99 -3.44 -37.53
CA ALA A 691 12.26 -3.02 -38.88
C ALA A 691 11.43 -3.81 -39.90
N THR A 692 10.69 -3.12 -40.76
CA THR A 692 10.06 -3.75 -41.93
C THR A 692 11.09 -4.21 -42.96
N TRP A 693 12.23 -3.52 -43.05
CA TRP A 693 13.32 -3.83 -43.97
C TRP A 693 14.66 -3.30 -43.44
N LEU A 694 15.69 -4.13 -43.50
CA LEU A 694 17.09 -3.81 -43.16
C LEU A 694 18.02 -4.53 -44.13
N ASP A 695 19.13 -3.90 -44.50
CA ASP A 695 20.18 -4.54 -45.31
C ASP A 695 20.84 -5.70 -44.56
N ASP A 696 21.24 -6.75 -45.29
CA ASP A 696 21.87 -7.96 -44.73
C ASP A 696 23.13 -7.64 -43.91
N ALA A 697 23.92 -6.66 -44.32
CA ALA A 697 25.10 -6.23 -43.58
C ALA A 697 24.75 -5.65 -42.19
N VAL A 698 23.66 -4.87 -42.09
CA VAL A 698 23.22 -4.31 -40.80
C VAL A 698 22.61 -5.39 -39.92
N ARG A 699 21.79 -6.28 -40.51
CA ARG A 699 21.19 -7.40 -39.79
C ARG A 699 22.27 -8.32 -39.21
N THR A 700 23.30 -8.63 -39.99
CA THR A 700 24.43 -9.45 -39.55
C THR A 700 25.18 -8.77 -38.40
N ALA A 701 25.48 -7.47 -38.51
CA ALA A 701 26.14 -6.73 -37.43
C ALA A 701 25.32 -6.71 -36.12
N VAL A 702 24.00 -6.53 -36.20
CA VAL A 702 23.11 -6.62 -35.04
C VAL A 702 23.12 -8.02 -34.45
N GLN A 703 23.05 -9.05 -35.29
CA GLN A 703 23.08 -10.45 -34.83
C GLN A 703 24.41 -10.79 -34.15
N GLU A 704 25.54 -10.41 -34.72
CA GLU A 704 26.88 -10.61 -34.15
C GLU A 704 27.03 -9.87 -32.83
N SER A 705 26.63 -8.59 -32.78
CA SER A 705 26.70 -7.79 -31.55
C SER A 705 25.76 -8.32 -30.47
N THR A 706 24.58 -8.80 -30.84
CA THR A 706 23.63 -9.41 -29.89
C THR A 706 24.16 -10.74 -29.37
N ALA A 707 24.69 -11.59 -30.26
CA ALA A 707 25.28 -12.87 -29.91
C ALA A 707 26.48 -12.73 -28.96
N ALA A 708 27.27 -11.66 -29.11
CA ALA A 708 28.40 -11.36 -28.23
C ALA A 708 27.99 -11.01 -26.78
N LEU A 709 26.71 -10.76 -26.51
CA LEU A 709 26.18 -10.55 -25.17
C LEU A 709 25.83 -11.86 -24.44
N PHE A 710 25.94 -13.01 -25.12
CA PHE A 710 25.65 -14.32 -24.55
C PHE A 710 26.94 -15.13 -24.33
N PRO A 711 27.05 -15.88 -23.22
CA PRO A 711 26.12 -15.95 -22.09
C PRO A 711 26.11 -14.65 -21.24
N PRO A 712 24.98 -14.32 -20.59
CA PRO A 712 24.93 -13.22 -19.64
C PRO A 712 25.87 -13.47 -18.45
N VAL A 713 26.61 -12.44 -18.04
CA VAL A 713 27.59 -12.52 -16.94
C VAL A 713 27.13 -11.85 -15.64
N SER A 714 25.97 -11.16 -15.65
CA SER A 714 25.38 -10.56 -14.45
C SER A 714 23.85 -10.50 -14.50
N ASP A 715 23.21 -10.40 -13.33
CA ASP A 715 21.75 -10.25 -13.25
C ASP A 715 21.25 -8.95 -13.92
N ASN A 716 22.04 -7.87 -13.91
CA ASN A 716 21.71 -6.63 -14.62
C ASN A 716 21.64 -6.84 -16.15
N GLN A 717 22.54 -7.67 -16.70
CA GLN A 717 22.48 -8.03 -18.11
C GLN A 717 21.26 -8.90 -18.42
N VAL A 718 20.87 -9.80 -17.52
CA VAL A 718 19.65 -10.61 -17.69
C VAL A 718 18.42 -9.71 -17.80
N VAL A 719 18.31 -8.68 -16.96
CA VAL A 719 17.20 -7.70 -17.04
C VAL A 719 17.19 -6.97 -18.38
N ALA A 720 18.36 -6.50 -18.86
CA ALA A 720 18.45 -5.83 -20.16
C ALA A 720 18.10 -6.78 -21.31
N LEU A 721 18.68 -7.99 -21.36
CA LEU A 721 18.44 -8.98 -22.41
C LEU A 721 17.00 -9.50 -22.44
N ALA A 722 16.34 -9.61 -21.28
CA ALA A 722 14.94 -10.01 -21.20
C ALA A 722 14.02 -9.05 -21.97
N ARG A 723 14.40 -7.78 -22.19
CA ARG A 723 13.66 -6.83 -23.02
C ARG A 723 13.52 -7.28 -24.48
N LEU A 724 14.46 -8.09 -24.98
CA LEU A 724 14.40 -8.66 -26.34
C LEU A 724 13.31 -9.74 -26.48
N GLY A 725 12.73 -10.21 -25.38
CA GLY A 725 11.68 -11.21 -25.38
C GLY A 725 12.11 -12.50 -26.11
N PRO A 726 11.23 -13.12 -26.93
CA PRO A 726 11.54 -14.37 -27.63
C PRO A 726 12.77 -14.32 -28.55
N ALA A 727 13.17 -13.14 -29.04
CA ALA A 727 14.32 -13.02 -29.94
C ALA A 727 15.64 -13.34 -29.24
N ALA A 728 15.75 -13.12 -27.92
CA ALA A 728 16.93 -13.51 -27.14
C ALA A 728 17.15 -15.03 -27.13
N LEU A 729 16.08 -15.82 -27.28
CA LEU A 729 16.15 -17.28 -27.19
C LEU A 729 17.00 -17.91 -28.31
N ALA A 730 17.12 -17.23 -29.45
CA ALA A 730 17.91 -17.69 -30.60
C ALA A 730 19.43 -17.63 -30.36
N PHE A 731 19.87 -16.82 -29.40
CA PHE A 731 21.29 -16.63 -29.06
C PHE A 731 21.73 -17.41 -27.82
N LEU A 732 20.82 -18.21 -27.25
CA LEU A 732 21.13 -18.99 -26.06
C LEU A 732 22.21 -20.02 -26.38
N PRO A 733 23.23 -20.15 -25.52
CA PRO A 733 24.23 -21.19 -25.67
C PRO A 733 23.61 -22.58 -25.47
N ASP A 734 24.27 -23.60 -26.01
CA ASP A 734 23.91 -25.00 -25.76
C ASP A 734 24.01 -25.29 -24.25
N PRO A 735 22.99 -25.90 -23.62
CA PRO A 735 23.01 -26.27 -22.19
C PRO A 735 24.25 -27.08 -21.76
N TYR A 736 24.83 -27.86 -22.68
CA TYR A 736 26.00 -28.71 -22.42
C TYR A 736 27.34 -28.00 -22.69
N ALA A 737 27.33 -26.80 -23.31
CA ALA A 737 28.55 -26.05 -23.60
C ALA A 737 29.10 -25.29 -22.38
N ILE A 738 28.25 -24.97 -21.39
CA ILE A 738 28.64 -24.25 -20.18
C ILE A 738 28.92 -25.26 -19.05
N PRO A 739 30.06 -25.23 -18.36
CA PRO A 739 30.30 -26.10 -17.20
C PRO A 739 29.29 -25.89 -16.07
N GLU A 740 29.01 -26.96 -15.31
CA GLU A 740 27.97 -26.96 -14.26
C GLU A 740 28.27 -26.05 -13.07
N THR A 741 29.55 -25.72 -12.87
CA THR A 741 30.07 -24.88 -11.78
C THR A 741 30.03 -23.39 -12.10
N GLU A 742 29.71 -23.01 -13.33
CA GLU A 742 29.77 -21.64 -13.81
C GLU A 742 28.45 -20.88 -13.51
N PRO A 743 28.51 -19.67 -12.93
CA PRO A 743 27.33 -18.89 -12.55
C PRO A 743 26.45 -18.52 -13.77
N GLU A 744 27.01 -18.51 -14.97
CA GLU A 744 26.34 -18.24 -16.24
C GLU A 744 25.19 -19.21 -16.50
N ALA A 745 25.29 -20.48 -16.08
CA ALA A 745 24.21 -21.45 -16.27
C ALA A 745 22.93 -21.03 -15.52
N ARG A 746 23.08 -20.50 -14.29
CA ARG A 746 21.96 -19.92 -13.53
C ARG A 746 21.40 -18.68 -14.23
N LEU A 747 22.27 -17.79 -14.73
CA LEU A 747 21.86 -16.54 -15.39
C LEU A 747 21.08 -16.82 -16.68
N VAL A 748 21.51 -17.81 -17.48
CA VAL A 748 20.80 -18.24 -18.69
C VAL A 748 19.44 -18.85 -18.34
N ALA A 749 19.36 -19.74 -17.33
CA ALA A 749 18.08 -20.26 -16.87
C ALA A 749 17.16 -19.13 -16.38
N THR A 750 17.71 -18.15 -15.66
CA THR A 750 16.98 -16.97 -15.18
C THR A 750 16.44 -16.14 -16.34
N LEU A 751 17.23 -15.95 -17.41
CA LEU A 751 16.79 -15.27 -18.63
C LEU A 751 15.65 -16.01 -19.34
N ILE A 752 15.76 -17.34 -19.52
CA ILE A 752 14.70 -18.16 -20.13
C ILE A 752 13.39 -18.03 -19.34
N THR A 753 13.47 -18.16 -18.02
CA THR A 753 12.31 -17.98 -17.14
C THR A 753 11.82 -16.54 -17.08
N GLY A 754 12.72 -15.57 -17.30
CA GLY A 754 12.44 -14.14 -17.38
C GLY A 754 11.57 -13.79 -18.58
N ILE A 755 11.92 -14.35 -19.76
CA ILE A 755 11.18 -14.18 -21.01
C ILE A 755 9.80 -14.86 -20.92
N GLY A 756 9.75 -16.10 -20.45
CA GLY A 756 8.49 -16.81 -20.24
C GLY A 756 7.71 -17.10 -21.53
N GLY A 757 6.52 -17.69 -21.38
CA GLY A 757 5.60 -17.96 -22.48
C GLY A 757 5.91 -19.20 -23.32
N ALA A 758 5.06 -19.46 -24.32
CA ALA A 758 5.12 -20.66 -25.15
C ALA A 758 6.39 -20.74 -26.03
N SER A 759 6.96 -19.60 -26.42
CA SER A 759 8.20 -19.56 -27.23
C SER A 759 9.44 -19.97 -26.43
N ALA A 760 9.48 -19.69 -25.12
CA ALA A 760 10.57 -20.10 -24.24
C ALA A 760 10.46 -21.57 -23.80
N MET A 761 9.32 -22.23 -24.03
CA MET A 761 9.04 -23.60 -23.59
C MET A 761 10.06 -24.64 -24.13
N PRO A 762 10.42 -24.68 -25.42
CA PRO A 762 11.42 -25.64 -25.92
C PRO A 762 12.79 -25.47 -25.25
N HIS A 763 13.17 -24.23 -24.95
CA HIS A 763 14.45 -23.90 -24.29
C HIS A 763 14.40 -24.26 -22.81
N ALA A 764 13.31 -23.95 -22.11
CA ALA A 764 13.10 -24.35 -20.72
C ALA A 764 13.17 -25.87 -20.57
N ARG A 765 12.54 -26.63 -21.47
CA ARG A 765 12.63 -28.10 -21.51
C ARG A 765 14.06 -28.61 -21.72
N ALA A 766 14.78 -28.03 -22.68
CA ALA A 766 16.16 -28.45 -22.97
C ALA A 766 17.09 -28.20 -21.77
N TRP A 767 16.97 -27.02 -21.15
CA TRP A 767 17.78 -26.63 -20.00
C TRP A 767 17.41 -27.40 -18.72
N ALA A 768 16.13 -27.63 -18.45
CA ALA A 768 15.71 -28.44 -17.30
C ALA A 768 16.22 -29.89 -17.40
N ARG A 769 16.19 -30.49 -18.60
CA ARG A 769 16.74 -31.84 -18.86
C ARG A 769 18.25 -31.90 -18.70
N ALA A 770 18.96 -30.90 -19.22
CA ALA A 770 20.41 -30.85 -19.15
C ALA A 770 20.92 -30.52 -17.73
N ARG A 771 20.15 -29.72 -16.97
CA ARG A 771 20.54 -29.20 -15.65
C ARG A 771 19.43 -29.34 -14.60
N PRO A 772 19.13 -30.57 -14.13
CA PRO A 772 18.08 -30.78 -13.13
C PRO A 772 18.26 -29.99 -11.83
N GLY A 773 19.52 -29.72 -11.42
CA GLY A 773 19.84 -28.95 -10.20
C GLY A 773 19.38 -27.49 -10.21
N LEU A 774 19.05 -26.92 -11.38
CA LEU A 774 18.46 -25.59 -11.50
C LEU A 774 16.93 -25.60 -11.32
N GLY A 775 16.36 -26.69 -10.83
CA GLY A 775 14.92 -26.87 -10.62
C GLY A 775 14.25 -25.73 -9.83
N HIS A 776 14.95 -25.14 -8.87
CA HIS A 776 14.46 -24.00 -8.09
C HIS A 776 14.16 -22.75 -8.95
N VAL A 777 14.97 -22.48 -9.99
CA VAL A 777 14.74 -21.36 -10.92
C VAL A 777 13.50 -21.61 -11.76
N PHE A 778 13.37 -22.82 -12.31
CA PHE A 778 12.25 -23.18 -13.19
C PHE A 778 10.93 -23.32 -12.43
N ALA A 779 10.93 -23.89 -11.23
CA ALA A 779 9.74 -24.02 -10.41
C ALA A 779 9.21 -22.66 -9.93
N GLY A 780 10.11 -21.73 -9.59
CA GLY A 780 9.75 -20.37 -9.18
C GLY A 780 9.10 -19.54 -10.28
N ALA A 781 9.25 -19.93 -11.55
CA ALA A 781 8.77 -19.18 -12.70
C ALA A 781 7.61 -19.83 -13.45
N TRP A 782 7.05 -20.94 -12.96
CA TRP A 782 5.96 -21.67 -13.65
C TRP A 782 4.85 -20.72 -14.08
N GLU A 783 4.40 -19.79 -13.23
CA GLU A 783 3.31 -18.83 -13.50
C GLU A 783 3.43 -18.05 -14.83
N ARG A 784 4.63 -17.98 -15.41
CA ARG A 784 4.92 -17.30 -16.68
C ARG A 784 4.73 -18.19 -17.91
N PHE A 785 4.42 -19.48 -17.73
CA PHE A 785 4.33 -20.49 -18.79
C PHE A 785 2.95 -21.16 -18.85
N PRO A 786 2.58 -21.76 -19.99
CA PRO A 786 1.39 -22.60 -20.10
C PRO A 786 1.46 -23.75 -19.09
N PRO A 787 0.55 -23.83 -18.12
CA PRO A 787 0.80 -24.61 -16.93
C PRO A 787 0.81 -26.12 -17.17
N GLU A 788 -0.07 -26.60 -18.04
CA GLU A 788 -0.21 -28.02 -18.37
C GLU A 788 1.06 -28.58 -19.02
N GLU A 789 1.52 -27.94 -20.10
CA GLU A 789 2.73 -28.33 -20.83
C GLU A 789 3.98 -28.17 -19.97
N TYR A 790 4.06 -27.08 -19.19
CA TYR A 790 5.23 -26.80 -18.36
C TYR A 790 5.41 -27.83 -17.24
N ALA A 791 4.31 -28.27 -16.61
CA ALA A 791 4.32 -29.37 -15.65
C ALA A 791 4.90 -30.64 -16.27
N ALA A 792 4.29 -31.07 -17.38
CA ALA A 792 4.57 -32.33 -18.03
C ALA A 792 5.97 -32.39 -18.66
N GLU A 793 6.44 -31.28 -19.22
CA GLU A 793 7.65 -31.27 -20.05
C GLU A 793 8.88 -30.64 -19.37
N VAL A 794 8.71 -29.71 -18.42
CA VAL A 794 9.85 -29.07 -17.72
C VAL A 794 10.02 -29.65 -16.34
N LEU A 795 9.00 -29.52 -15.50
CA LEU A 795 9.16 -29.75 -14.06
C LEU A 795 9.30 -31.21 -13.69
N THR A 796 8.78 -32.12 -14.50
CA THR A 796 9.06 -33.56 -14.42
C THR A 796 10.55 -33.91 -14.52
N HIS A 797 11.36 -33.05 -15.13
CA HIS A 797 12.81 -33.23 -15.30
C HIS A 797 13.63 -32.42 -14.29
N CYS A 798 13.01 -31.58 -13.47
CA CYS A 798 13.68 -30.74 -12.48
C CYS A 798 13.90 -31.48 -11.15
N ASP A 799 15.02 -31.19 -10.48
CA ASP A 799 15.22 -31.61 -9.09
C ASP A 799 14.53 -30.62 -8.13
N LEU A 800 13.41 -31.06 -7.56
CA LEU A 800 12.59 -30.25 -6.66
C LEU A 800 12.89 -30.47 -5.17
N ARG A 801 13.89 -31.31 -4.81
CA ARG A 801 14.15 -31.74 -3.41
C ARG A 801 14.32 -30.59 -2.40
N HIS A 802 14.85 -29.46 -2.84
CA HIS A 802 15.07 -28.27 -2.02
C HIS A 802 14.23 -27.06 -2.48
N THR A 803 13.13 -27.32 -3.20
CA THR A 803 12.32 -26.29 -3.83
C THR A 803 10.88 -26.34 -3.31
N VAL A 804 10.34 -25.17 -2.97
CA VAL A 804 8.91 -25.03 -2.66
C VAL A 804 8.17 -24.71 -3.95
N LEU A 805 7.35 -25.64 -4.42
CA LEU A 805 6.52 -25.41 -5.60
C LEU A 805 5.28 -24.60 -5.21
N ALA A 806 5.15 -23.39 -5.73
CA ALA A 806 4.01 -22.53 -5.45
C ALA A 806 2.92 -22.66 -6.51
N VAL A 807 1.67 -22.80 -6.07
CA VAL A 807 0.47 -22.82 -6.92
C VAL A 807 -0.38 -21.62 -6.59
N SER A 808 -0.52 -20.73 -7.58
CA SER A 808 -1.19 -19.44 -7.47
C SER A 808 -2.47 -19.34 -8.32
N ASP A 809 -2.71 -20.29 -9.24
CA ASP A 809 -3.94 -20.33 -10.06
C ASP A 809 -4.54 -21.75 -10.20
N ARG A 810 -5.81 -21.83 -10.61
CA ARG A 810 -6.54 -23.11 -10.75
C ARG A 810 -6.07 -23.98 -11.92
N ARG A 811 -5.40 -23.41 -12.93
CA ARG A 811 -4.84 -24.17 -14.07
C ARG A 811 -3.57 -24.91 -13.63
N GLN A 812 -2.71 -24.24 -12.86
CA GLN A 812 -1.56 -24.86 -12.19
C GLN A 812 -2.00 -25.97 -11.23
N LEU A 813 -3.06 -25.73 -10.44
CA LEU A 813 -3.62 -26.74 -9.54
C LEU A 813 -4.03 -28.01 -10.29
N ARG A 814 -4.65 -27.87 -11.48
CA ARG A 814 -5.00 -29.03 -12.32
C ARG A 814 -3.75 -29.72 -12.85
N ALA A 815 -2.76 -28.97 -13.31
CA ALA A 815 -1.54 -29.49 -13.91
C ALA A 815 -0.63 -30.26 -12.92
N LEU A 816 -0.89 -30.19 -11.60
CA LEU A 816 -0.18 -30.96 -10.59
C LEU A 816 -0.24 -32.48 -10.82
N HIS A 817 -1.25 -33.01 -11.51
CA HIS A 817 -1.35 -34.45 -11.80
C HIS A 817 -0.19 -35.01 -12.63
N HIS A 818 0.56 -34.14 -13.34
CA HIS A 818 1.78 -34.53 -14.05
C HIS A 818 2.98 -34.75 -13.12
N LEU A 819 2.90 -34.31 -11.87
CA LEU A 819 3.98 -34.37 -10.89
C LEU A 819 3.63 -35.38 -9.78
N PRO A 820 4.08 -36.64 -9.89
CA PRO A 820 3.72 -37.69 -8.93
C PRO A 820 4.38 -37.47 -7.55
N TYR A 821 5.45 -36.68 -7.49
CA TYR A 821 6.14 -36.35 -6.24
C TYR A 821 6.51 -34.86 -6.22
N VAL A 822 6.04 -34.15 -5.21
CA VAL A 822 6.36 -32.75 -4.93
C VAL A 822 6.82 -32.67 -3.48
N PRO A 823 8.12 -32.48 -3.20
CA PRO A 823 8.65 -32.48 -1.84
C PRO A 823 7.91 -31.49 -0.94
N THR A 824 7.78 -30.25 -1.41
CA THR A 824 7.11 -29.19 -0.66
C THR A 824 6.19 -28.38 -1.58
N LEU A 825 4.89 -28.38 -1.28
CA LEU A 825 3.87 -27.68 -2.07
C LEU A 825 3.29 -26.50 -1.28
N SER A 826 3.25 -25.32 -1.90
CA SER A 826 2.62 -24.11 -1.34
C SER A 826 1.38 -23.73 -2.14
N LEU A 827 0.19 -23.87 -1.55
CA LEU A 827 -1.07 -23.41 -2.12
C LEU A 827 -1.34 -21.95 -1.70
N ARG A 828 -1.51 -21.06 -2.68
CA ARG A 828 -1.76 -19.61 -2.49
C ARG A 828 -3.17 -19.19 -2.90
N LEU A 829 -4.04 -20.17 -3.14
CA LEU A 829 -5.43 -19.99 -3.54
C LEU A 829 -6.36 -20.26 -2.37
N ASP A 830 -7.46 -19.53 -2.32
CA ASP A 830 -8.55 -19.83 -1.40
C ASP A 830 -9.44 -20.95 -1.96
N LEU A 831 -9.11 -22.19 -1.57
CA LEU A 831 -9.74 -23.42 -2.03
C LEU A 831 -10.57 -24.05 -0.92
N SER A 832 -11.66 -24.72 -1.30
CA SER A 832 -12.40 -25.59 -0.39
C SER A 832 -11.63 -26.88 -0.08
N ASP A 833 -12.00 -27.53 1.01
CA ASP A 833 -11.54 -28.87 1.41
C ASP A 833 -11.64 -29.89 0.25
N ALA A 834 -12.76 -29.92 -0.48
CA ALA A 834 -12.99 -30.81 -1.60
C ALA A 834 -12.08 -30.52 -2.81
N GLU A 835 -11.82 -29.24 -3.09
CA GLU A 835 -10.92 -28.83 -4.18
C GLU A 835 -9.47 -29.23 -3.88
N ILE A 836 -9.01 -29.03 -2.63
CA ILE A 836 -7.68 -29.44 -2.19
C ILE A 836 -7.54 -30.97 -2.25
N ALA A 837 -8.51 -31.70 -1.70
CA ALA A 837 -8.51 -33.16 -1.70
C ALA A 837 -8.50 -33.75 -3.13
N ALA A 838 -9.24 -33.14 -4.05
CA ALA A 838 -9.27 -33.56 -5.45
C ALA A 838 -7.93 -33.28 -6.15
N ALA A 839 -7.33 -32.11 -5.92
CA ALA A 839 -6.08 -31.71 -6.57
C ALA A 839 -4.87 -32.53 -6.08
N LEU A 840 -4.82 -32.89 -4.80
CA LEU A 840 -3.70 -33.62 -4.22
C LEU A 840 -3.82 -35.16 -4.36
N ARG A 841 -4.88 -35.64 -5.00
CA ARG A 841 -5.13 -37.07 -5.16
C ARG A 841 -4.03 -37.73 -6.00
N GLY A 842 -3.33 -38.70 -5.40
CA GLY A 842 -2.29 -39.48 -6.09
C GLY A 842 -0.92 -38.79 -6.16
N ILE A 843 -0.76 -37.62 -5.53
CA ILE A 843 0.52 -36.93 -5.41
C ILE A 843 1.16 -37.33 -4.09
N ARG A 844 2.46 -37.60 -4.07
CA ARG A 844 3.22 -37.75 -2.82
C ARG A 844 3.88 -36.43 -2.46
N LEU A 845 3.76 -36.03 -1.19
CA LEU A 845 4.35 -34.79 -0.67
C LEU A 845 4.87 -34.97 0.75
N ASP A 846 5.98 -34.28 1.05
CA ASP A 846 6.64 -34.29 2.36
C ASP A 846 6.33 -33.01 3.14
N GLY A 847 5.92 -31.94 2.46
CA GLY A 847 5.56 -30.66 3.03
C GLY A 847 4.36 -30.00 2.32
N LEU A 848 3.43 -29.45 3.10
CA LEU A 848 2.27 -28.71 2.60
C LEU A 848 2.16 -27.35 3.28
N LEU A 849 2.06 -26.28 2.50
CA LEU A 849 1.90 -24.91 2.99
C LEU A 849 0.61 -24.31 2.44
N LEU A 850 -0.34 -24.03 3.32
CA LEU A 850 -1.61 -23.40 3.04
C LEU A 850 -1.52 -21.93 3.48
N ARG A 851 -1.28 -21.00 2.55
CA ARG A 851 -0.99 -19.60 2.90
C ARG A 851 -2.25 -18.81 3.27
N ARG A 852 -3.32 -18.94 2.49
CA ARG A 852 -4.64 -18.32 2.70
C ARG A 852 -5.73 -19.30 2.28
N ALA A 853 -6.34 -19.95 3.26
CA ALA A 853 -7.42 -20.91 3.04
C ALA A 853 -8.59 -20.55 3.98
N THR A 854 -9.31 -19.47 3.65
CA THR A 854 -10.41 -18.96 4.48
C THR A 854 -11.63 -19.86 4.40
N ARG A 855 -11.74 -20.66 3.34
CA ARG A 855 -12.79 -21.65 3.13
C ARG A 855 -12.46 -23.03 3.69
N LEU A 856 -11.29 -23.21 4.28
CA LEU A 856 -10.87 -24.48 4.87
C LEU A 856 -11.50 -24.67 6.25
N THR A 857 -12.40 -25.64 6.37
CA THR A 857 -13.09 -25.98 7.62
C THR A 857 -12.62 -27.30 8.22
N GLU A 858 -12.09 -28.22 7.41
CA GLU A 858 -11.69 -29.56 7.82
C GLU A 858 -10.33 -29.97 7.25
N LEU A 859 -9.64 -30.89 7.95
CA LEU A 859 -8.33 -31.43 7.57
C LEU A 859 -8.35 -32.93 7.25
N SER A 860 -9.53 -33.53 7.09
CA SER A 860 -9.72 -34.98 6.88
C SER A 860 -8.97 -35.52 5.66
N PHE A 861 -8.81 -34.70 4.61
CA PHE A 861 -8.03 -35.05 3.41
C PHE A 861 -6.54 -35.29 3.69
N LEU A 862 -5.98 -34.78 4.79
CA LEU A 862 -4.57 -35.00 5.13
C LEU A 862 -4.26 -36.45 5.48
N SER A 863 -5.27 -37.26 5.81
CA SER A 863 -5.13 -38.69 6.08
C SER A 863 -4.46 -39.46 4.93
N THR A 864 -4.56 -38.99 3.68
CA THR A 864 -3.87 -39.62 2.53
C THR A 864 -2.35 -39.44 2.58
N PHE A 865 -1.84 -38.55 3.42
CA PHE A 865 -0.41 -38.25 3.58
C PHE A 865 0.14 -38.65 4.95
N ALA A 866 -0.58 -39.50 5.70
CA ALA A 866 -0.22 -39.93 7.05
C ALA A 866 1.23 -40.43 7.19
N ASP A 867 1.74 -41.11 6.16
CA ASP A 867 3.07 -41.73 6.15
C ASP A 867 4.15 -40.92 5.41
N SER A 868 3.81 -39.75 4.84
CA SER A 868 4.77 -38.93 4.08
C SER A 868 4.90 -37.49 4.59
N LEU A 869 3.82 -36.88 5.07
CA LEU A 869 3.80 -35.47 5.44
C LEU A 869 4.62 -35.22 6.72
N SER A 870 5.72 -34.48 6.58
CA SER A 870 6.64 -34.12 7.65
C SER A 870 6.57 -32.65 8.06
N VAL A 871 6.15 -31.77 7.15
CA VAL A 871 6.02 -30.33 7.37
C VAL A 871 4.62 -29.86 6.99
N LEU A 872 3.93 -29.17 7.90
CA LEU A 872 2.64 -28.55 7.63
C LEU A 872 2.66 -27.08 8.06
N ASP A 873 2.38 -26.17 7.13
CA ASP A 873 2.17 -24.76 7.42
C ASP A 873 0.71 -24.39 7.16
N LEU A 874 -0.03 -24.17 8.24
CA LEU A 874 -1.36 -23.60 8.23
C LEU A 874 -1.22 -22.09 8.50
N GLY A 875 -1.17 -21.33 7.41
CA GLY A 875 -1.18 -19.88 7.41
C GLY A 875 -2.56 -19.36 7.81
N TRP A 876 -3.13 -18.46 7.02
CA TRP A 876 -4.42 -17.85 7.35
C TRP A 876 -5.61 -18.79 7.10
N CYS A 877 -6.06 -19.50 8.15
CA CYS A 877 -7.17 -20.46 8.11
C CYS A 877 -8.24 -20.17 9.20
N PRO A 878 -8.97 -19.03 9.13
CA PRO A 878 -9.86 -18.56 10.21
C PRO A 878 -11.09 -19.45 10.47
N ALA A 879 -11.53 -20.24 9.48
CA ALA A 879 -12.68 -21.13 9.61
C ALA A 879 -12.32 -22.51 10.20
N LEU A 880 -11.03 -22.84 10.29
CA LEU A 880 -10.56 -24.11 10.79
C LEU A 880 -10.57 -24.11 12.32
N ARG A 881 -11.30 -25.06 12.92
CA ARG A 881 -11.43 -25.21 14.39
C ARG A 881 -11.04 -26.59 14.90
N ASP A 882 -11.06 -27.60 14.03
CA ASP A 882 -10.77 -28.98 14.42
C ASP A 882 -9.42 -29.45 13.89
N PHE A 883 -8.50 -29.73 14.80
CA PHE A 883 -7.16 -30.26 14.52
C PHE A 883 -7.02 -31.75 14.82
N THR A 884 -8.10 -32.42 15.25
CA THR A 884 -8.12 -33.87 15.53
C THR A 884 -7.58 -34.72 14.36
N PRO A 885 -7.86 -34.39 13.07
CA PRO A 885 -7.31 -35.15 11.95
C PRO A 885 -5.77 -35.19 11.87
N LEU A 886 -5.07 -34.25 12.51
CA LEU A 886 -3.60 -34.23 12.54
C LEU A 886 -3.01 -35.40 13.35
N ALA A 887 -3.76 -35.96 14.30
CA ALA A 887 -3.30 -37.10 15.13
C ALA A 887 -2.96 -38.34 14.31
N GLY A 888 -3.54 -38.48 13.11
CA GLY A 888 -3.22 -39.56 12.16
C GLY A 888 -1.91 -39.38 11.40
N LEU A 889 -1.23 -38.23 11.52
CA LEU A 889 -0.01 -37.92 10.77
C LEU A 889 1.25 -38.35 11.53
N HIS A 890 1.64 -39.62 11.41
CA HIS A 890 2.72 -40.20 12.20
C HIS A 890 4.13 -39.68 11.87
N GLN A 891 4.31 -39.06 10.70
CA GLN A 891 5.59 -38.47 10.28
C GLN A 891 5.65 -36.94 10.46
N LEU A 892 4.60 -36.29 10.97
CA LEU A 892 4.57 -34.83 11.11
C LEU A 892 5.55 -34.37 12.19
N ARG A 893 6.60 -33.66 11.78
CA ARG A 893 7.66 -33.15 12.66
C ARG A 893 7.58 -31.65 12.89
N VAL A 894 7.13 -30.91 11.89
CA VAL A 894 7.11 -29.44 11.90
C VAL A 894 5.70 -28.96 11.61
N LEU A 895 5.13 -28.18 12.54
CA LEU A 895 3.82 -27.55 12.38
C LEU A 895 3.94 -26.03 12.59
N PHE A 896 3.58 -25.28 11.56
CA PHE A 896 3.39 -23.83 11.65
C PHE A 896 1.90 -23.53 11.64
N LEU A 897 1.39 -22.78 12.62
CA LEU A 897 -0.02 -22.48 12.74
C LEU A 897 -0.23 -20.99 12.99
N ASN A 898 -1.08 -20.33 12.20
CA ASN A 898 -1.61 -19.02 12.56
C ASN A 898 -2.86 -19.20 13.42
N THR A 899 -2.79 -18.74 14.67
CA THR A 899 -3.82 -18.96 15.68
C THR A 899 -4.76 -17.77 15.86
N GLN A 900 -4.69 -16.77 14.98
CA GLN A 900 -5.53 -15.58 15.11
C GLN A 900 -7.02 -15.95 15.07
N GLY A 901 -7.77 -15.56 16.10
CA GLY A 901 -9.19 -15.87 16.24
C GLY A 901 -9.50 -17.30 16.71
N MET A 902 -8.48 -18.12 16.99
CA MET A 902 -8.63 -19.46 17.58
C MET A 902 -8.70 -19.38 19.11
N LEU A 903 -9.48 -20.26 19.73
CA LEU A 903 -9.52 -20.39 21.18
C LEU A 903 -8.43 -21.38 21.64
N PRO A 904 -7.87 -21.25 22.86
CA PRO A 904 -6.89 -22.21 23.37
C PRO A 904 -7.40 -23.67 23.37
N ALA A 905 -8.70 -23.87 23.59
CA ALA A 905 -9.34 -25.18 23.53
C ALA A 905 -9.29 -25.81 22.12
N ASP A 906 -9.28 -25.01 21.05
CA ASP A 906 -9.17 -25.50 19.67
C ASP A 906 -7.80 -26.19 19.46
N LEU A 907 -6.76 -25.77 20.20
CA LEU A 907 -5.39 -26.29 20.08
C LEU A 907 -5.13 -27.57 20.89
N ALA A 908 -6.10 -28.02 21.70
CA ALA A 908 -5.92 -29.20 22.55
C ALA A 908 -5.44 -30.47 21.80
N PRO A 909 -5.92 -30.77 20.56
CA PRO A 909 -5.45 -31.95 19.81
C PRO A 909 -3.95 -31.94 19.44
N LEU A 910 -3.28 -30.78 19.49
CA LEU A 910 -1.86 -30.68 19.17
C LEU A 910 -0.96 -31.37 20.23
N ALA A 911 -1.46 -31.53 21.45
CA ALA A 911 -0.73 -32.19 22.54
C ALA A 911 -0.49 -33.69 22.29
N ASP A 912 -1.34 -34.31 21.47
CA ASP A 912 -1.33 -35.75 21.21
C ASP A 912 -0.50 -36.14 19.96
N LEU A 913 0.15 -35.18 19.31
CA LEU A 913 0.95 -35.42 18.10
C LEU A 913 2.28 -36.13 18.45
N PRO A 914 2.50 -37.38 18.01
CA PRO A 914 3.55 -38.25 18.57
C PRO A 914 4.97 -37.98 18.05
N ALA A 915 5.10 -37.33 16.89
CA ALA A 915 6.37 -37.09 16.21
C ALA A 915 6.74 -35.60 16.09
N LEU A 916 5.93 -34.71 16.68
CA LEU A 916 6.09 -33.27 16.54
C LEU A 916 7.32 -32.78 17.32
N SER A 917 8.35 -32.32 16.60
CA SER A 917 9.57 -31.77 17.19
C SER A 917 9.56 -30.25 17.23
N HIS A 918 8.98 -29.60 16.22
CA HIS A 918 8.93 -28.15 16.08
C HIS A 918 7.49 -27.67 15.96
N LEU A 919 7.09 -26.75 16.84
CA LEU A 919 5.78 -26.12 16.84
C LEU A 919 5.92 -24.59 16.83
N GLU A 920 5.36 -23.94 15.81
CA GLU A 920 5.28 -22.49 15.73
C GLU A 920 3.82 -22.03 15.78
N LEU A 921 3.49 -21.21 16.78
CA LEU A 921 2.19 -20.58 16.97
C LEU A 921 2.31 -19.08 16.67
N ARG A 922 1.70 -18.65 15.57
CA ARG A 922 1.73 -17.26 15.10
C ARG A 922 0.45 -16.51 15.47
N ARG A 923 0.60 -15.31 16.01
CA ARG A 923 -0.52 -14.44 16.45
C ARG A 923 -1.42 -15.14 17.45
N LEU A 924 -0.82 -15.72 18.48
CA LEU A 924 -1.57 -16.31 19.58
C LEU A 924 -2.23 -15.22 20.43
N GLU A 925 -3.53 -15.40 20.69
CA GLU A 925 -4.35 -14.48 21.50
C GLU A 925 -4.23 -14.77 23.01
N ALA A 926 -3.86 -15.99 23.38
CA ALA A 926 -3.58 -16.37 24.76
C ALA A 926 -2.35 -15.61 25.29
N ASP A 927 -2.45 -15.04 26.48
CA ASP A 927 -1.36 -14.33 27.15
C ASP A 927 -0.59 -15.22 28.14
N ARG A 928 -0.98 -16.48 28.27
CA ARG A 928 -0.43 -17.48 29.18
C ARG A 928 -0.10 -18.77 28.46
N LEU A 929 1.11 -19.27 28.64
CA LEU A 929 1.53 -20.54 28.05
C LEU A 929 0.77 -21.73 28.67
N SER A 930 0.25 -21.59 29.90
CA SER A 930 -0.53 -22.63 30.58
C SER A 930 -1.88 -22.91 29.93
N GLU A 931 -2.39 -21.99 29.12
CA GLU A 931 -3.65 -22.14 28.39
C GLU A 931 -3.51 -23.06 27.16
N ILE A 932 -2.28 -23.28 26.70
CA ILE A 932 -1.98 -24.19 25.60
C ILE A 932 -1.66 -25.57 26.15
N ALA A 933 -2.31 -26.59 25.60
CA ALA A 933 -2.01 -27.98 25.92
C ALA A 933 -0.56 -28.31 25.49
N ALA A 934 0.30 -28.60 26.47
CA ALA A 934 1.70 -28.89 26.21
C ALA A 934 1.90 -30.24 25.52
N ASN A 935 2.61 -30.22 24.39
CA ASN A 935 3.05 -31.46 23.75
C ASN A 935 4.37 -31.93 24.40
N PRO A 936 4.43 -33.16 24.96
CA PRO A 936 5.59 -33.62 25.70
C PRO A 936 6.81 -33.95 24.83
N VAL A 937 6.67 -34.10 23.51
CA VAL A 937 7.76 -34.46 22.59
C VAL A 937 8.38 -33.28 21.85
N VAL A 938 7.71 -32.11 21.86
CA VAL A 938 8.22 -30.89 21.21
C VAL A 938 9.53 -30.45 21.84
N THR A 939 10.53 -30.20 20.99
CA THR A 939 11.88 -29.74 21.36
C THR A 939 12.09 -28.28 21.04
N GLU A 940 11.37 -27.75 20.05
CA GLU A 940 11.45 -26.36 19.59
C GLU A 940 10.05 -25.74 19.58
N LEU A 941 9.87 -24.66 20.34
CA LEU A 941 8.60 -23.94 20.44
C LEU A 941 8.80 -22.47 20.09
N THR A 942 8.09 -22.00 19.08
CA THR A 942 8.05 -20.58 18.70
C THR A 942 6.65 -20.03 18.94
N VAL A 943 6.54 -18.97 19.73
CA VAL A 943 5.27 -18.36 20.12
C VAL A 943 5.35 -16.87 19.85
N THR A 944 4.63 -16.42 18.81
CA THR A 944 4.56 -15.01 18.45
C THR A 944 3.18 -14.42 18.76
N ASN A 945 3.16 -13.38 19.58
CA ASN A 945 1.94 -12.82 20.16
C ASN A 945 1.90 -11.31 19.99
N ARG A 946 0.70 -10.73 20.02
CA ARG A 946 0.51 -9.27 20.06
C ARG A 946 0.67 -8.68 21.46
N ARG A 947 0.65 -9.53 22.49
CA ARG A 947 0.76 -9.15 23.90
C ARG A 947 1.92 -9.92 24.52
N PRO A 948 2.56 -9.38 25.58
CA PRO A 948 3.54 -10.11 26.36
C PRO A 948 2.97 -11.43 26.87
N VAL A 949 3.76 -12.50 26.78
CA VAL A 949 3.36 -13.87 27.15
C VAL A 949 3.94 -14.24 28.50
N ALA A 950 3.12 -14.73 29.41
CA ALA A 950 3.56 -15.36 30.64
C ALA A 950 4.00 -16.80 30.35
N LEU A 951 5.19 -17.19 30.84
CA LEU A 951 5.72 -18.55 30.70
C LEU A 951 5.19 -19.50 31.79
N ASP A 952 3.97 -19.27 32.27
CA ASP A 952 3.34 -20.14 33.25
C ASP A 952 3.08 -21.53 32.64
N GLY A 953 3.27 -22.59 33.42
CA GLY A 953 3.10 -23.96 32.90
C GLY A 953 4.21 -24.44 31.94
N LEU A 954 5.30 -23.69 31.75
CA LEU A 954 6.46 -24.10 30.94
C LEU A 954 6.98 -25.51 31.32
N GLY A 955 6.92 -25.88 32.60
CA GLY A 955 7.30 -27.21 33.09
C GLY A 955 6.51 -28.39 32.50
N ALA A 956 5.35 -28.15 31.87
CA ALA A 956 4.60 -29.18 31.16
C ALA A 956 5.29 -29.62 29.84
N TRP A 957 6.14 -28.76 29.25
CA TRP A 957 6.86 -29.00 28.00
C TRP A 957 8.16 -29.77 28.22
N LYS A 958 8.05 -31.04 28.61
CA LYS A 958 9.17 -31.83 29.17
C LYS A 958 10.40 -31.98 28.26
N SER A 959 10.24 -31.95 26.94
CA SER A 959 11.33 -32.16 25.98
C SER A 959 11.89 -30.88 25.37
N LEU A 960 11.36 -29.72 25.76
CA LEU A 960 11.71 -28.42 25.18
C LEU A 960 13.18 -28.06 25.43
N ARG A 961 13.86 -27.62 24.36
CA ARG A 961 15.27 -27.19 24.37
C ARG A 961 15.46 -25.80 23.78
N GLU A 962 14.64 -25.47 22.79
CA GLU A 962 14.67 -24.16 22.14
C GLU A 962 13.32 -23.47 22.32
N LEU A 963 13.37 -22.23 22.78
CA LEU A 963 12.19 -21.41 23.02
C LEU A 963 12.37 -20.06 22.34
N GLU A 964 11.45 -19.72 21.45
CA GLU A 964 11.33 -18.40 20.85
C GLU A 964 10.01 -17.75 21.26
N VAL A 965 10.08 -16.54 21.83
CA VAL A 965 8.89 -15.81 22.29
C VAL A 965 8.99 -14.35 21.91
N SER A 966 7.88 -13.73 21.51
CA SER A 966 7.92 -12.34 21.08
C SER A 966 8.30 -11.37 22.21
N GLU A 967 7.49 -11.30 23.26
CA GLU A 967 7.71 -10.44 24.43
C GLU A 967 7.29 -11.22 25.68
N LEU A 968 8.03 -11.08 26.79
CA LEU A 968 7.75 -11.78 28.04
C LEU A 968 6.91 -10.90 28.97
N ALA A 969 5.78 -11.43 29.46
CA ALA A 969 5.05 -10.85 30.58
C ALA A 969 5.77 -11.17 31.89
N ALA A 970 5.76 -10.24 32.84
CA ALA A 970 6.32 -10.43 34.18
C ALA A 970 7.73 -11.05 34.17
N PHE A 971 8.71 -10.28 33.67
CA PHE A 971 10.07 -10.74 33.39
C PHE A 971 10.73 -11.54 34.53
N ASP A 972 10.57 -11.11 35.79
CA ASP A 972 11.09 -11.83 36.97
C ASP A 972 10.51 -13.25 37.09
N ASP A 973 9.19 -13.41 36.89
CA ASP A 973 8.52 -14.71 36.96
C ASP A 973 8.89 -15.59 35.74
N ALA A 974 9.11 -14.98 34.57
CA ALA A 974 9.61 -15.69 33.39
C ALA A 974 11.03 -16.24 33.60
N LEU A 975 11.92 -15.49 34.26
CA LEU A 975 13.26 -15.97 34.63
C LEU A 975 13.20 -17.13 35.62
N ASP A 976 12.29 -17.07 36.61
CA ASP A 976 12.06 -18.17 37.55
C ASP A 976 11.56 -19.43 36.80
N ALA A 977 10.60 -19.29 35.88
CA ALA A 977 10.09 -20.40 35.08
C ALA A 977 11.16 -21.04 34.18
N LEU A 978 12.01 -20.23 33.53
CA LEU A 978 13.13 -20.70 32.71
C LEU A 978 14.16 -21.47 33.55
N ARG A 979 14.48 -20.95 34.74
CA ARG A 979 15.39 -21.63 35.68
C ARG A 979 14.83 -22.97 36.16
N GLU A 980 13.55 -23.05 36.42
CA GLU A 980 12.88 -24.29 36.87
C GLU A 980 12.80 -25.37 35.78
N HIS A 981 12.66 -24.99 34.51
CA HIS A 981 12.61 -25.95 33.40
C HIS A 981 13.93 -26.69 33.19
N SER A 982 15.06 -26.00 33.38
CA SER A 982 16.43 -26.53 33.40
C SER A 982 16.95 -27.24 32.13
N ARG A 983 16.16 -27.34 31.05
CA ARG A 983 16.56 -28.01 29.78
C ARG A 983 16.66 -27.09 28.58
N ILE A 984 16.15 -25.86 28.68
CA ILE A 984 16.22 -24.87 27.61
C ILE A 984 17.66 -24.35 27.49
N THR A 985 18.24 -24.56 26.32
CA THR A 985 19.61 -24.18 25.95
C THR A 985 19.62 -23.02 24.95
N VAL A 986 18.59 -22.88 24.13
CA VAL A 986 18.46 -21.80 23.14
C VAL A 986 17.24 -20.94 23.50
N LEU A 987 17.46 -19.64 23.68
CA LEU A 987 16.41 -18.67 23.96
C LEU A 987 16.45 -17.55 22.93
N ARG A 988 15.36 -17.35 22.18
CA ARG A 988 15.21 -16.25 21.22
C ARG A 988 14.07 -15.34 21.68
N LEU A 989 14.32 -14.05 21.76
CA LEU A 989 13.34 -13.04 22.13
C LEU A 989 13.33 -11.96 21.07
N THR A 990 12.16 -11.67 20.49
CA THR A 990 12.05 -10.58 19.50
C THR A 990 11.95 -9.20 20.18
N ALA A 991 11.57 -9.16 21.45
CA ALA A 991 11.56 -7.99 22.32
C ALA A 991 12.20 -8.35 23.66
N PHE A 992 13.11 -7.50 24.14
CA PHE A 992 13.79 -7.67 25.43
C PHE A 992 13.56 -6.43 26.31
N PRO A 993 13.16 -6.59 27.59
CA PRO A 993 12.78 -5.46 28.44
C PRO A 993 14.02 -4.77 29.06
N TRP A 994 14.83 -4.12 28.23
CA TRP A 994 16.09 -3.47 28.62
C TRP A 994 15.96 -2.44 29.76
N ALA A 995 14.81 -1.77 29.87
CA ALA A 995 14.54 -0.80 30.93
C ALA A 995 14.16 -1.44 32.28
N HIS A 996 13.79 -2.73 32.29
CA HIS A 996 13.35 -3.43 33.49
C HIS A 996 14.54 -4.11 34.17
N ARG A 997 14.98 -3.58 35.32
CA ARG A 997 15.95 -4.27 36.17
C ARG A 997 15.24 -5.30 37.04
N PRO A 998 15.65 -6.57 37.04
CA PRO A 998 15.06 -7.61 37.86
C PRO A 998 15.04 -7.20 39.34
N THR A 999 13.90 -7.38 40.00
CA THR A 999 13.80 -7.06 41.44
C THR A 999 14.44 -8.13 42.33
N ARG A 1000 14.67 -9.32 41.76
CA ARG A 1000 15.24 -10.50 42.41
C ARG A 1000 16.55 -10.91 41.74
N ALA A 1001 17.49 -11.45 42.53
CA ALA A 1001 18.70 -12.06 42.01
C ALA A 1001 18.40 -13.46 41.44
N VAL A 1002 17.86 -13.51 40.23
CA VAL A 1002 17.59 -14.75 39.48
C VAL A 1002 18.62 -14.88 38.35
N SER A 1003 19.16 -16.08 38.17
CA SER A 1003 20.05 -16.41 37.05
C SER A 1003 19.60 -17.71 36.40
N VAL A 1004 19.71 -17.77 35.08
CA VAL A 1004 19.32 -18.90 34.25
C VAL A 1004 20.59 -19.45 33.57
N PRO A 1005 21.32 -20.36 34.22
CA PRO A 1005 22.62 -20.83 33.74
C PRO A 1005 22.52 -21.83 32.58
N THR A 1006 21.33 -22.33 32.26
CA THR A 1006 21.12 -23.38 31.26
C THR A 1006 21.10 -22.87 29.82
N VAL A 1007 20.85 -21.56 29.64
CA VAL A 1007 20.83 -20.94 28.31
C VAL A 1007 22.26 -20.74 27.83
N GLU A 1008 22.60 -21.40 26.72
CA GLU A 1008 23.92 -21.35 26.07
C GLU A 1008 23.91 -20.43 24.84
N GLU A 1009 22.78 -20.37 24.11
CA GLU A 1009 22.56 -19.46 22.97
C GLU A 1009 21.40 -18.50 23.28
N LEU A 1010 21.66 -17.20 23.17
CA LEU A 1010 20.69 -16.14 23.41
C LEU A 1010 20.59 -15.24 22.17
N SER A 1011 19.38 -15.03 21.67
CA SER A 1011 19.10 -14.05 20.60
C SER A 1011 18.14 -12.98 21.13
N VAL A 1012 18.55 -11.72 21.08
CA VAL A 1012 17.74 -10.58 21.56
C VAL A 1012 17.91 -9.37 20.64
N PRO A 1013 16.92 -8.46 20.54
CA PRO A 1013 17.13 -7.17 19.92
C PRO A 1013 18.17 -6.38 20.70
N ALA A 1014 19.06 -5.69 19.99
CA ALA A 1014 20.06 -4.83 20.60
C ALA A 1014 19.38 -3.68 21.38
N PRO A 1015 19.90 -3.28 22.55
CA PRO A 1015 19.33 -2.18 23.32
C PRO A 1015 19.43 -0.86 22.59
N ASP A 1016 18.45 0.00 22.81
CA ASP A 1016 18.56 1.43 22.50
C ASP A 1016 19.55 2.13 23.46
N HIS A 1017 19.66 3.46 23.39
CA HIS A 1017 20.62 4.21 24.21
C HIS A 1017 20.34 4.15 25.73
N ALA A 1018 19.20 3.62 26.17
CA ALA A 1018 18.83 3.50 27.57
C ALA A 1018 19.10 2.10 28.16
N GLY A 1019 19.35 1.09 27.31
CA GLY A 1019 19.60 -0.30 27.73
C GLY A 1019 21.06 -0.61 28.04
N ASP A 1020 21.29 -1.51 28.99
CA ASP A 1020 22.63 -1.92 29.43
C ASP A 1020 22.90 -3.38 29.03
N LEU A 1021 23.72 -3.60 28.00
CA LEU A 1021 24.16 -4.95 27.58
C LEU A 1021 24.84 -5.73 28.73
N GLY A 1022 25.43 -5.04 29.70
CA GLY A 1022 26.07 -5.65 30.87
C GLY A 1022 25.09 -6.43 31.76
N MET A 1023 23.77 -6.17 31.67
CA MET A 1023 22.76 -6.88 32.45
C MET A 1023 22.56 -8.34 32.01
N LEU A 1024 22.95 -8.70 30.78
CA LEU A 1024 22.76 -10.06 30.27
C LEU A 1024 23.62 -11.09 31.02
N ARG A 1025 24.83 -10.72 31.43
CA ARG A 1025 25.77 -11.65 32.06
C ARG A 1025 25.30 -12.14 33.44
N PRO A 1026 24.83 -11.28 34.36
CA PRO A 1026 24.23 -11.74 35.62
C PRO A 1026 22.98 -12.61 35.42
N LEU A 1027 22.18 -12.32 34.40
CA LEU A 1027 20.92 -13.02 34.12
C LEU A 1027 21.14 -14.39 33.47
N PHE A 1028 22.03 -14.47 32.50
CA PHE A 1028 22.29 -15.66 31.68
C PHE A 1028 23.78 -16.01 31.70
N PRO A 1029 24.33 -16.46 32.84
CA PRO A 1029 25.76 -16.68 33.00
C PRO A 1029 26.33 -17.81 32.12
N GLY A 1030 25.46 -18.70 31.62
CA GLY A 1030 25.83 -19.83 30.75
C GLY A 1030 26.00 -19.50 29.26
N VAL A 1031 25.65 -18.29 28.83
CA VAL A 1031 25.63 -17.93 27.40
C VAL A 1031 27.05 -17.92 26.83
N THR A 1032 27.23 -18.67 25.74
CA THR A 1032 28.46 -18.74 24.96
C THR A 1032 28.26 -18.18 23.54
N GLN A 1033 27.03 -18.12 23.05
CA GLN A 1033 26.66 -17.50 21.78
C GLN A 1033 25.55 -16.45 22.00
N LEU A 1034 25.83 -15.19 21.64
CA LEU A 1034 24.89 -14.09 21.73
C LEU A 1034 24.64 -13.50 20.33
N SER A 1035 23.39 -13.57 19.87
CA SER A 1035 22.94 -12.90 18.65
C SER A 1035 22.21 -11.61 19.00
N LEU A 1036 22.68 -10.49 18.45
CA LEU A 1036 22.09 -9.16 18.63
C LEU A 1036 21.53 -8.66 17.31
N ASP A 1037 20.22 -8.47 17.27
CA ASP A 1037 19.57 -7.79 16.14
C ASP A 1037 19.67 -6.28 16.31
N ALA A 1038 20.54 -5.65 15.53
CA ALA A 1038 20.78 -4.22 15.54
C ALA A 1038 20.13 -3.50 14.34
N SER A 1039 19.17 -4.13 13.67
CA SER A 1039 18.48 -3.58 12.48
C SER A 1039 17.81 -2.23 12.73
N ALA A 1040 17.42 -1.93 13.98
CA ALA A 1040 16.77 -0.68 14.38
C ALA A 1040 17.76 0.41 14.88
N LEU A 1041 19.06 0.11 14.94
CA LEU A 1041 20.07 1.00 15.52
C LEU A 1041 20.93 1.69 14.46
N ARG A 1042 21.52 2.83 14.81
CA ARG A 1042 22.55 3.49 13.99
C ARG A 1042 23.96 3.15 14.45
N VAL A 1043 24.16 2.99 15.75
CA VAL A 1043 25.44 2.68 16.41
C VAL A 1043 25.14 1.73 17.56
N LEU A 1044 25.99 0.72 17.76
CA LEU A 1044 25.89 -0.23 18.88
C LEU A 1044 27.24 -0.29 19.61
N ASP A 1045 27.21 -0.07 20.93
CA ASP A 1045 28.39 -0.18 21.79
C ASP A 1045 28.48 -1.57 22.42
N LEU A 1046 29.50 -2.33 22.01
CA LEU A 1046 29.76 -3.69 22.51
C LEU A 1046 30.72 -3.71 23.71
N THR A 1047 31.18 -2.55 24.18
CA THR A 1047 32.12 -2.44 25.31
C THR A 1047 31.69 -3.19 26.58
N PRO A 1048 30.39 -3.20 26.98
CA PRO A 1048 29.96 -3.97 28.15
C PRO A 1048 30.21 -5.49 28.06
N LEU A 1049 30.32 -6.04 26.84
CA LEU A 1049 30.52 -7.48 26.59
C LEU A 1049 31.99 -7.91 26.69
N HIS A 1050 32.95 -6.97 26.71
CA HIS A 1050 34.40 -7.28 26.76
C HIS A 1050 34.79 -8.12 27.96
N SER A 1051 34.11 -7.89 29.08
CA SER A 1051 34.37 -8.58 30.34
C SER A 1051 33.90 -10.04 30.37
N TRP A 1052 33.20 -10.52 29.34
CA TRP A 1052 32.62 -11.87 29.26
C TRP A 1052 33.57 -12.85 28.53
N PRO A 1053 34.29 -13.73 29.26
CA PRO A 1053 35.25 -14.64 28.65
C PRO A 1053 34.54 -15.75 27.86
N GLY A 1054 35.02 -16.05 26.66
CA GLY A 1054 34.51 -17.14 25.82
C GLY A 1054 33.22 -16.88 25.03
N LEU A 1055 32.60 -15.70 25.19
CA LEU A 1055 31.41 -15.31 24.46
C LEU A 1055 31.71 -15.06 22.97
N ARG A 1056 30.94 -15.68 22.07
CA ARG A 1056 30.86 -15.33 20.65
C ARG A 1056 29.64 -14.45 20.41
N VAL A 1057 29.83 -13.34 19.70
CA VAL A 1057 28.78 -12.36 19.42
C VAL A 1057 28.52 -12.32 17.92
N LEU A 1058 27.27 -12.52 17.52
CA LEU A 1058 26.78 -12.30 16.16
C LEU A 1058 25.95 -11.02 16.16
N VAL A 1059 26.29 -10.07 15.29
CA VAL A 1059 25.48 -8.85 15.10
C VAL A 1059 24.88 -8.86 13.71
N THR A 1060 23.55 -8.77 13.64
CA THR A 1060 22.79 -8.68 12.39
C THR A 1060 22.20 -7.28 12.22
N GLY A 1061 21.97 -6.85 10.98
CA GLY A 1061 21.25 -5.60 10.70
C GLY A 1061 22.08 -4.29 10.76
N LEU A 1062 23.37 -4.35 11.14
CA LEU A 1062 24.24 -3.17 11.21
C LEU A 1062 25.60 -3.42 10.55
N PRO A 1063 26.11 -2.54 9.65
CA PRO A 1063 27.43 -2.70 9.06
C PRO A 1063 28.56 -2.49 10.09
N GLY A 1064 29.68 -3.20 9.92
CA GLY A 1064 30.79 -3.22 10.89
C GLY A 1064 31.39 -1.86 11.27
N GLN A 1065 31.33 -0.86 10.39
CA GLN A 1065 31.87 0.50 10.62
C GLN A 1065 31.13 1.29 11.71
N ARG A 1066 29.97 0.81 12.19
CA ARG A 1066 29.12 1.49 13.18
C ARG A 1066 29.03 0.74 14.52
N LEU A 1067 29.93 -0.22 14.75
CA LEU A 1067 30.06 -0.95 16.01
C LEU A 1067 31.21 -0.34 16.84
N ILE A 1068 30.95 0.02 18.09
CA ILE A 1068 31.95 0.51 19.05
C ILE A 1068 32.46 -0.68 19.88
N GLY A 1069 33.77 -0.73 20.16
CA GLY A 1069 34.38 -1.79 20.98
C GLY A 1069 34.71 -3.09 20.22
N VAL A 1070 34.71 -3.10 18.88
CA VAL A 1070 34.97 -4.30 18.07
C VAL A 1070 36.37 -4.89 18.28
N GLN A 1071 37.38 -4.04 18.44
CA GLN A 1071 38.79 -4.45 18.47
C GLN A 1071 39.13 -5.43 19.61
N GLU A 1072 38.45 -5.33 20.76
CA GLU A 1072 38.70 -6.20 21.93
C GLU A 1072 37.95 -7.54 21.84
N LEU A 1073 36.91 -7.64 21.00
CA LEU A 1073 36.23 -8.91 20.73
C LEU A 1073 37.01 -9.77 19.73
N GLY A 1074 37.68 -9.16 18.74
CA GLY A 1074 38.51 -9.86 17.76
C GLY A 1074 37.74 -10.96 17.03
N ASP A 1075 38.30 -12.17 16.94
CA ASP A 1075 37.70 -13.35 16.29
C ASP A 1075 36.39 -13.83 16.95
N ARG A 1076 36.01 -13.27 18.10
CA ARG A 1076 34.76 -13.58 18.80
C ARG A 1076 33.54 -12.85 18.25
N LEU A 1077 33.73 -11.84 17.40
CA LEU A 1077 32.65 -11.10 16.75
C LEU A 1077 32.45 -11.61 15.31
N HIS A 1078 31.22 -11.93 14.95
CA HIS A 1078 30.80 -12.07 13.55
C HIS A 1078 29.80 -10.95 13.25
N ALA A 1079 30.13 -10.11 12.28
CA ALA A 1079 29.29 -9.02 11.80
C ALA A 1079 29.34 -9.03 10.26
N PRO A 1080 28.29 -8.56 9.56
CA PRO A 1080 28.29 -8.48 8.10
C PRO A 1080 29.50 -7.68 7.61
N PRO A 1081 30.14 -8.09 6.50
CA PRO A 1081 31.26 -7.35 5.92
C PRO A 1081 30.77 -5.94 5.57
N GLY A 1082 31.43 -4.93 6.14
CA GLY A 1082 31.15 -3.52 5.91
C GLY A 1082 32.31 -2.80 5.26
#